data_AF-A0A941TPP4-F1
#
_entry.id   AF-A0A941TPP4-F1
#
_cell.length_a   1.000
_cell.length_b   1.000
_cell.length_c   1.000
_cell.angle_alpha   90.00
_cell.angle_beta   90.00
_cell.angle_gamma   90.00
#
_symmetry.space_group_name_H-M   'P 1'
#
loop_
_entity.id
_entity.type
_entity.pdbx_description
1 polymer ?
#
loop_
_entity_poly.entity_id
_entity_poly.type
_entity_poly.pdbx_seq_one_letter_code
_entity_poly.pdbx_strand_id
1 'polypeptide(L)'
;MQIPLLLDRSRPATLALQIVEQLRDAIVQGRIAPGARMPSSRRLAHQLDVSRNTVVRAYEVLTIESYVEARPASGIFAATRLPESQLRRPPPPVPSPEAARVPMPLPQAPIRAQDLVAKARNRLVHDFFPGRPSAALFPLKTWRRLIQASLSHGGAAGLSQYSDPAGLAVLRTAIASHVATARGIVADVSRIVVTGGVQEGINLAARLFLGPGTIAAIENPCYQGARYAFEACGAQLAAVPVDGDGIVTDALPRAPAALIYVTPSHQYPTGHVMSLDRRHALIAWAREHGCYILEDDYDSDFCYEGSPLPSLAALAPDCTLHLGTFSKSLGAGLRLGYVVVPEPLTAAARSAKALLNNGNSWLDQAALAEMIRSGSYAAHLARIRVRYKESRDSLLLALRRQFGSGEVSGAATGLHLFWKPPPGVPDARVLEEIARRARVGIYSLPSGGACDVTDSETARRGVILGYAALLPRQIEQGIARLSEAIDEALELPSQHLPAAPTATSHHLALRFAHQPALRPSSLPRASSRPDEPAESRLPMPIVSSIYRYPIKGLSPQRLDHVVLQAGQTFPQDRLFALARPRSPIDAHIAKWAKKGLFVMLMLDEALAEVRTHLDVETLDFTIQQGNRQLLAVNLASEKGRFEVEAFFQRLVPTLNGTPRLVRAETGGHFMDKPDNVVSLINLATVRALEAQWGFEVDPLRFRANLYIDGAEPWEEFDWIGRDIVIGDAVMRVDRRNGRCGATNVNPVTGRRDLDIPGSLRAAFGHKDLGVYLMTRKSGAIAIGATVTVPQRSAQTAHRPLPPPPPPTPERRFMCRGCYFIYEEHRGLPQQGLPPGTAFADIPDTWRCPDCGTDKSNFRPLVLSAA
;
A
#
# COMPACT_ATOMS: atom_id res chain seq x y z
N MET A 1 -6.36 36.81 -30.89
CA MET A 1 -5.11 37.10 -30.16
C MET A 1 -4.99 38.61 -30.02
N GLN A 2 -4.89 39.09 -28.78
CA GLN A 2 -4.45 40.45 -28.47
C GLN A 2 -2.96 40.36 -28.09
N ILE A 3 -2.13 41.26 -28.62
CA ILE A 3 -0.69 41.29 -28.30
C ILE A 3 -0.40 42.59 -27.55
N PRO A 4 0.07 42.56 -26.29
CA PRO A 4 0.39 43.78 -25.55
C PRO A 4 1.66 44.40 -26.12
N LEU A 5 1.51 45.46 -26.91
CA LEU A 5 2.59 46.29 -27.44
C LEU A 5 2.42 47.71 -26.90
N LEU A 6 3.50 48.33 -26.44
CA LEU A 6 3.51 49.70 -25.94
C LEU A 6 4.13 50.61 -26.99
N LEU A 7 3.33 51.53 -27.54
CA LEU A 7 3.80 52.49 -28.52
C LEU A 7 4.03 53.84 -27.87
N ASP A 8 5.18 54.45 -28.14
CA ASP A 8 5.57 55.77 -27.65
C ASP A 8 5.71 56.72 -28.84
N ARG A 9 4.74 57.64 -28.98
CA ARG A 9 4.71 58.63 -30.07
C ARG A 9 5.77 59.73 -29.91
N SER A 10 6.40 59.85 -28.74
CA SER A 10 7.47 60.83 -28.48
C SER A 10 8.85 60.36 -28.92
N ARG A 11 9.01 59.05 -29.18
CA ARG A 11 10.28 58.49 -29.64
C ARG A 11 10.59 58.91 -31.09
N PRO A 12 11.87 59.13 -31.43
CA PRO A 12 12.29 59.38 -32.81
C PRO A 12 11.98 58.21 -33.78
N ALA A 13 11.84 56.99 -33.24
CA ALA A 13 11.53 55.79 -34.01
C ALA A 13 10.07 55.75 -34.45
N THR A 14 9.84 55.41 -35.72
CA THR A 14 8.47 55.30 -36.27
C THR A 14 7.65 54.23 -35.53
N LEU A 15 6.32 54.41 -35.45
CA LEU A 15 5.42 53.44 -34.83
C LEU A 15 5.50 52.05 -35.49
N ALA A 16 5.76 51.99 -36.80
CA ALA A 16 5.96 50.71 -37.50
C ALA A 16 7.21 49.99 -36.99
N LEU A 17 8.31 50.71 -36.76
CA LEU A 17 9.55 50.15 -36.23
C LEU A 17 9.37 49.66 -34.78
N GLN A 18 8.68 50.42 -33.94
CA GLN A 18 8.37 50.02 -32.57
C GLN A 18 7.52 48.72 -32.51
N ILE A 19 6.62 48.53 -33.49
CA ILE A 19 5.84 47.29 -33.64
C ILE A 19 6.74 46.13 -34.08
N VAL A 20 7.62 46.36 -35.07
CA VAL A 20 8.59 45.36 -35.53
C VAL A 20 9.46 44.88 -34.37
N GLU A 21 10.09 45.80 -33.63
CA GLU A 21 10.99 45.49 -32.52
C GLU A 21 10.31 44.63 -31.45
N GLN A 22 9.13 45.05 -31.00
CA GLN A 22 8.43 44.34 -29.93
C GLN A 22 7.86 42.99 -30.37
N LEU A 23 7.40 42.86 -31.61
CA LEU A 23 6.94 41.58 -32.15
C LEU A 23 8.10 40.62 -32.40
N ARG A 24 9.21 41.13 -32.92
CA ARG A 24 10.46 40.39 -33.07
C ARG A 24 10.93 39.85 -31.72
N ASP A 25 11.04 40.71 -30.71
CA ASP A 25 11.45 40.32 -29.36
C ASP A 25 10.49 39.29 -28.75
N ALA A 26 9.18 39.43 -28.98
CA ALA A 26 8.21 38.48 -28.50
C ALA A 26 8.37 37.10 -29.16
N ILE A 27 8.69 37.04 -30.45
CA ILE A 27 8.94 35.77 -31.17
C ILE A 27 10.27 35.15 -30.71
N VAL A 28 11.34 35.95 -30.63
CA VAL A 28 12.69 35.48 -30.23
C VAL A 28 12.71 34.98 -28.78
N GLN A 29 12.04 35.67 -27.86
CA GLN A 29 11.96 35.27 -26.45
C GLN A 29 10.97 34.12 -26.20
N GLY A 30 10.29 33.62 -27.26
CA GLY A 30 9.29 32.56 -27.16
C GLY A 30 7.98 32.99 -26.50
N ARG A 31 7.74 34.30 -26.32
CA ARG A 31 6.44 34.84 -25.87
C ARG A 31 5.36 34.62 -26.94
N ILE A 32 5.74 34.62 -28.22
CA ILE A 32 4.93 34.15 -29.33
C ILE A 32 5.54 32.83 -29.82
N ALA A 33 4.78 31.74 -29.67
CA ALA A 33 5.26 30.41 -30.03
C ALA A 33 5.51 30.28 -31.54
N PRO A 34 6.52 29.52 -31.96
CA PRO A 34 6.74 29.20 -33.38
C PRO A 34 5.47 28.63 -34.02
N GLY A 35 5.11 29.13 -35.21
CA GLY A 35 3.88 28.72 -35.92
C GLY A 35 2.57 29.32 -35.40
N ALA A 36 2.60 30.19 -34.37
CA ALA A 36 1.40 30.85 -33.87
C ALA A 36 0.81 31.83 -34.90
N ARG A 37 -0.53 31.85 -35.03
CA ARG A 37 -1.22 32.77 -35.96
C ARG A 37 -1.22 34.20 -35.42
N MET A 38 -0.66 35.14 -36.19
CA MET A 38 -0.61 36.56 -35.88
C MET A 38 -1.99 37.23 -36.07
N PRO A 39 -2.30 38.33 -35.36
CA PRO A 39 -3.51 39.09 -35.60
C PRO A 39 -3.50 39.67 -37.02
N SER A 40 -4.67 39.81 -37.65
CA SER A 40 -4.73 40.49 -38.95
C SER A 40 -4.27 41.94 -38.84
N SER A 41 -3.73 42.51 -39.92
CA SER A 41 -3.25 43.91 -39.91
C SER A 41 -4.34 44.91 -39.50
N ARG A 42 -5.60 44.66 -39.88
CA ARG A 42 -6.75 45.45 -39.43
C ARG A 42 -7.00 45.32 -37.92
N ARG A 43 -6.96 44.10 -37.38
CA ARG A 43 -7.20 43.84 -35.95
C ARG A 43 -6.10 44.43 -35.08
N LEU A 44 -4.84 44.29 -35.47
CA LEU A 44 -3.72 44.85 -34.72
C LEU A 44 -3.68 46.38 -34.83
N ALA A 45 -3.99 46.96 -35.99
CA ALA A 45 -4.06 48.41 -36.14
C ALA A 45 -5.15 49.03 -35.26
N HIS A 46 -6.33 48.41 -35.23
CA HIS A 46 -7.41 48.82 -34.32
C HIS A 46 -7.01 48.66 -32.84
N GLN A 47 -6.30 47.59 -32.49
CA GLN A 47 -5.87 47.36 -31.11
C GLN A 47 -4.86 48.43 -30.63
N LEU A 48 -3.99 48.90 -31.52
CA LEU A 48 -2.90 49.83 -31.20
C LEU A 48 -3.26 51.31 -31.46
N ASP A 49 -4.46 51.59 -31.96
CA ASP A 49 -4.88 52.92 -32.42
C ASP A 49 -3.86 53.56 -33.40
N VAL A 50 -3.54 52.81 -34.47
CA VAL A 50 -2.66 53.28 -35.54
C VAL A 50 -3.28 53.03 -36.91
N SER A 51 -2.76 53.70 -37.94
CA SER A 51 -3.19 53.43 -39.31
C SER A 51 -2.87 51.98 -39.69
N ARG A 52 -3.77 51.35 -40.45
CA ARG A 52 -3.57 49.98 -40.98
C ARG A 52 -2.24 49.83 -41.71
N ASN A 53 -1.83 50.86 -42.45
CA ASN A 53 -0.58 50.87 -43.21
C ASN A 53 0.65 50.76 -42.30
N THR A 54 0.59 51.29 -41.07
CA THR A 54 1.67 51.17 -40.08
C THR A 54 1.91 49.70 -39.71
N VAL A 55 0.84 48.94 -39.50
CA VAL A 55 0.93 47.51 -39.17
C VAL A 55 1.30 46.66 -40.38
N VAL A 56 0.77 46.99 -41.57
CA VAL A 56 1.14 46.30 -42.82
C VAL A 56 2.64 46.40 -43.04
N ARG A 57 3.21 47.60 -42.93
CA ARG A 57 4.66 47.82 -43.03
C ARG A 57 5.44 47.03 -41.99
N ALA A 58 4.97 46.98 -40.75
CA ALA A 58 5.63 46.19 -39.71
C ALA A 58 5.64 44.68 -40.04
N TYR A 59 4.54 44.14 -40.56
CA TYR A 59 4.48 42.75 -40.99
C TYR A 59 5.30 42.46 -42.24
N GLU A 60 5.38 43.38 -43.19
CA GLU A 60 6.27 43.26 -44.36
C GLU A 60 7.72 43.13 -43.91
N VAL A 61 8.17 44.01 -43.01
CA VAL A 61 9.53 43.95 -42.43
C VAL A 61 9.76 42.62 -41.71
N LEU A 62 8.85 42.19 -40.84
CA LEU A 62 8.98 40.92 -40.13
C LEU A 62 8.94 39.70 -41.07
N THR A 63 8.28 39.82 -42.22
CA THR A 63 8.23 38.75 -43.24
C THR A 63 9.56 38.67 -43.99
N ILE A 64 10.11 39.83 -44.38
CA ILE A 64 11.44 39.93 -45.02
C ILE A 64 12.52 39.36 -44.09
N GLU A 65 12.45 39.70 -42.80
CA GLU A 65 13.39 39.21 -41.78
C GLU A 65 13.12 37.76 -41.34
N SER A 66 12.13 37.07 -41.94
CA SER A 66 11.78 35.69 -41.62
C SER A 66 11.36 35.44 -40.16
N TYR A 67 10.84 36.47 -39.47
CA TYR A 67 10.20 36.32 -38.16
C TYR A 67 8.73 35.89 -38.29
N VAL A 68 8.09 36.23 -39.40
CA VAL A 68 6.73 35.77 -39.72
C VAL A 68 6.66 35.22 -41.14
N GLU A 69 5.72 34.30 -41.36
CA GLU A 69 5.42 33.66 -42.63
C GLU A 69 3.99 34.04 -43.05
N ALA A 70 3.83 34.63 -44.23
CA ALA A 70 2.51 34.84 -44.83
C ALA A 70 2.06 33.57 -45.56
N ARG A 71 0.94 32.98 -45.14
CA ARG A 71 0.33 31.82 -45.80
C ARG A 71 -0.90 32.27 -46.61
N PRO A 72 -0.93 32.03 -47.94
CA PRO A 72 -2.05 32.42 -48.79
C PRO A 72 -3.39 31.94 -48.22
N ALA A 73 -4.40 32.82 -48.20
CA ALA A 73 -5.75 32.59 -47.65
C ALA A 73 -5.83 32.17 -46.16
N SER A 74 -4.71 32.02 -45.45
CA SER A 74 -4.66 31.50 -44.08
C SER A 74 -4.22 32.57 -43.06
N GLY A 75 -3.39 33.53 -43.47
CA GLY A 75 -2.96 34.68 -42.67
C GLY A 75 -1.46 34.70 -42.40
N ILE A 76 -1.04 35.48 -41.40
CA ILE A 76 0.36 35.62 -41.03
C ILE A 76 0.63 34.76 -39.79
N PHE A 77 1.74 34.04 -39.76
CA PHE A 77 2.13 33.14 -38.69
C PHE A 77 3.55 33.46 -38.22
N ALA A 78 3.86 33.30 -36.93
CA ALA A 78 5.24 33.35 -36.47
C ALA A 78 6.05 32.22 -37.14
N ALA A 79 7.28 32.51 -37.56
CA ALA A 79 8.11 31.56 -38.26
C ALA A 79 8.35 30.30 -37.41
N THR A 80 8.34 29.14 -38.05
CA THR A 80 8.54 27.84 -37.36
C THR A 80 10.01 27.52 -37.15
N ARG A 81 10.90 28.13 -37.94
CA ARG A 81 12.36 28.09 -37.79
C ARG A 81 12.88 29.51 -37.86
N LEU A 82 13.52 29.97 -36.78
CA LEU A 82 14.27 31.22 -36.78
C LEU A 82 15.70 30.94 -37.29
N PRO A 83 16.37 31.88 -37.97
CA PRO A 83 17.78 31.75 -38.36
C PRO A 83 18.67 31.42 -37.14
N GLU A 84 19.64 30.51 -37.32
CA GLU A 84 20.50 30.01 -36.24
C GLU A 84 21.34 31.11 -35.57
N SER A 85 21.71 32.15 -36.32
CA SER A 85 22.38 33.37 -35.83
C SER A 85 21.53 34.25 -34.90
N GLN A 86 20.23 33.99 -34.81
CA GLN A 86 19.25 34.73 -34.02
C GLN A 86 18.63 33.88 -32.90
N LEU A 87 18.99 32.59 -32.82
CA LEU A 87 18.63 31.71 -31.71
C LEU A 87 19.60 31.93 -30.54
N ARG A 88 19.07 32.50 -29.44
CA ARG A 88 19.70 32.72 -28.13
C ARG A 88 21.00 33.57 -28.13
N ARG A 89 20.83 34.88 -27.90
CA ARG A 89 21.58 35.51 -26.80
C ARG A 89 20.75 35.35 -25.52
N PRO A 90 21.31 34.88 -24.39
CA PRO A 90 20.66 35.12 -23.11
C PRO A 90 20.37 36.63 -23.04
N PRO A 91 19.20 37.05 -22.52
CA PRO A 91 18.92 38.47 -22.36
C PRO A 91 20.14 39.09 -21.66
N PRO A 92 20.67 40.24 -22.14
CA PRO A 92 21.72 40.92 -21.40
C PRO A 92 21.22 41.04 -19.95
N PRO A 93 22.04 40.68 -18.94
CA PRO A 93 21.63 40.84 -17.56
C PRO A 93 21.13 42.27 -17.44
N VAL A 94 19.85 42.43 -17.07
CA VAL A 94 19.28 43.75 -16.86
C VAL A 94 20.25 44.44 -15.90
N PRO A 95 20.87 45.57 -16.28
CA PRO A 95 21.78 46.28 -15.39
C PRO A 95 20.96 46.54 -14.13
N SER A 96 21.28 45.77 -13.09
CA SER A 96 20.62 45.91 -11.81
C SER A 96 21.22 47.18 -11.27
N PRO A 97 20.44 48.25 -11.04
CA PRO A 97 20.98 49.37 -10.27
C PRO A 97 21.46 48.75 -8.96
N GLU A 98 22.76 48.81 -8.68
CA GLU A 98 23.38 48.37 -7.42
C GLU A 98 22.90 49.22 -6.22
N ALA A 99 21.97 50.16 -6.44
CA ALA A 99 21.25 50.83 -5.38
C ALA A 99 20.47 49.79 -4.56
N ALA A 100 20.79 49.74 -3.26
CA ALA A 100 20.18 48.94 -2.21
C ALA A 100 18.71 48.59 -2.49
N ARG A 101 18.47 47.44 -3.13
CA ARG A 101 17.12 46.93 -3.32
C ARG A 101 16.60 46.51 -1.96
N VAL A 102 15.56 47.19 -1.46
CA VAL A 102 14.78 46.68 -0.34
C VAL A 102 14.28 45.29 -0.76
N PRO A 103 14.61 44.22 -0.02
CA PRO A 103 14.15 42.88 -0.35
C PRO A 103 12.62 42.87 -0.40
N MET A 104 12.06 42.18 -1.39
CA MET A 104 10.62 41.92 -1.36
C MET A 104 10.27 41.20 -0.05
N PRO A 105 9.19 41.61 0.64
CA PRO A 105 8.82 40.98 1.89
C PRO A 105 8.53 39.49 1.64
N LEU A 106 9.17 38.64 2.44
CA LEU A 106 8.84 37.22 2.50
C LEU A 106 7.64 37.04 3.45
N PRO A 107 6.83 35.98 3.28
CA PRO A 107 5.82 35.63 4.26
C PRO A 107 6.43 35.53 5.67
N GLN A 108 5.73 36.07 6.66
CA GLN A 108 6.25 36.21 8.04
C GLN A 108 6.62 34.87 8.71
N ALA A 109 5.98 33.77 8.30
CA ALA A 109 6.30 32.43 8.79
C ALA A 109 6.11 31.37 7.68
N PRO A 110 6.93 30.30 7.67
CA PRO A 110 6.73 29.16 6.78
C PRO A 110 5.47 28.38 7.22
N ILE A 111 4.43 28.42 6.39
CA ILE A 111 3.21 27.65 6.61
C ILE A 111 3.48 26.19 6.25
N ARG A 112 3.28 25.28 7.21
CA ARG A 112 3.38 23.84 6.99
C ARG A 112 2.13 23.32 6.28
N ALA A 113 2.32 22.33 5.42
CA ALA A 113 1.23 21.62 4.77
C ALA A 113 1.52 20.13 4.76
N GLN A 114 0.45 19.34 4.80
CA GLN A 114 0.50 17.90 4.60
C GLN A 114 0.84 17.55 3.14
N ASP A 115 1.61 16.48 2.93
CA ASP A 115 1.87 15.95 1.58
C ASP A 115 0.83 14.88 1.20
N LEU A 116 -0.21 15.30 0.50
CA LEU A 116 -1.25 14.40 0.00
C LEU A 116 -0.92 13.75 -1.36
N VAL A 117 0.16 14.18 -2.01
CA VAL A 117 0.55 13.75 -3.36
C VAL A 117 1.97 13.19 -3.33
N ALA A 118 2.09 11.91 -2.97
CA ALA A 118 3.38 11.25 -2.99
C ALA A 118 3.95 11.17 -4.42
N LYS A 119 4.99 11.96 -4.68
CA LYS A 119 5.69 12.10 -5.99
C LYS A 119 6.24 10.77 -6.53
N ALA A 120 6.47 9.78 -5.65
CA ALA A 120 7.00 8.46 -6.01
C ALA A 120 5.93 7.35 -6.14
N ARG A 121 4.62 7.69 -6.11
CA ARG A 121 3.52 6.71 -6.14
C ARG A 121 3.61 5.68 -7.26
N ASN A 122 4.03 6.09 -8.45
CA ASN A 122 4.10 5.22 -9.64
C ASN A 122 5.12 4.07 -9.50
N ARG A 123 5.89 4.01 -8.41
CA ARG A 123 6.87 2.95 -8.15
C ARG A 123 6.37 1.85 -7.20
N LEU A 124 5.22 2.06 -6.53
CA LEU A 124 4.64 1.10 -5.59
C LEU A 124 3.72 0.12 -6.33
N VAL A 125 3.78 -1.16 -5.95
CA VAL A 125 2.91 -2.23 -6.50
C VAL A 125 1.69 -2.46 -5.61
N HIS A 126 1.90 -2.47 -4.29
CA HIS A 126 0.83 -2.61 -3.30
C HIS A 126 0.92 -1.41 -2.35
N ASP A 127 -0.05 -0.51 -2.41
CA ASP A 127 0.01 0.77 -1.71
C ASP A 127 -1.15 0.91 -0.71
N PHE A 128 -0.82 0.77 0.57
CA PHE A 128 -1.73 0.85 1.71
C PHE A 128 -1.95 2.30 2.18
N PHE A 129 -2.00 3.28 1.26
CA PHE A 129 -2.20 4.69 1.63
C PHE A 129 -3.56 4.88 2.32
N PRO A 130 -3.60 5.53 3.50
CA PRO A 130 -4.82 5.64 4.30
C PRO A 130 -5.91 6.47 3.62
N GLY A 131 -7.16 6.08 3.86
CA GLY A 131 -8.35 6.85 3.47
C GLY A 131 -8.50 7.11 1.97
N ARG A 132 -7.95 6.23 1.11
CA ARG A 132 -8.09 6.29 -0.35
C ARG A 132 -9.15 5.30 -0.82
N PRO A 133 -10.29 5.74 -1.39
CA PRO A 133 -11.26 4.83 -1.97
C PRO A 133 -10.72 4.19 -3.25
N SER A 134 -11.25 3.01 -3.60
CA SER A 134 -10.91 2.34 -4.85
C SER A 134 -11.55 3.06 -6.04
N ALA A 135 -10.73 3.52 -6.99
CA ALA A 135 -11.22 4.18 -8.22
C ALA A 135 -12.15 3.28 -9.04
N ALA A 136 -11.96 1.96 -8.99
CA ALA A 136 -12.78 0.97 -9.69
C ALA A 136 -14.23 0.91 -9.16
N LEU A 137 -14.46 1.36 -7.92
CA LEU A 137 -15.79 1.36 -7.30
C LEU A 137 -16.57 2.66 -7.53
N PHE A 138 -15.91 3.69 -8.07
CA PHE A 138 -16.55 4.97 -8.34
C PHE A 138 -17.73 4.78 -9.30
N PRO A 139 -18.94 5.32 -8.99
CA PRO A 139 -20.14 5.10 -9.80
C PRO A 139 -20.17 6.00 -11.04
N LEU A 140 -19.15 5.87 -11.91
CA LEU A 140 -18.89 6.78 -13.03
C LEU A 140 -20.08 6.92 -14.00
N LYS A 141 -20.76 5.81 -14.32
CA LYS A 141 -21.94 5.83 -15.20
C LYS A 141 -23.08 6.64 -14.59
N THR A 142 -23.36 6.45 -13.31
CA THR A 142 -24.38 7.21 -12.57
C THR A 142 -23.98 8.68 -12.49
N TRP A 143 -22.74 8.97 -12.10
CA TRP A 143 -22.23 10.33 -11.99
C TRP A 143 -22.34 11.09 -13.32
N ARG A 144 -21.88 10.51 -14.43
CA ARG A 144 -21.98 11.11 -15.77
C ARG A 144 -23.42 11.44 -16.16
N ARG A 145 -24.36 10.54 -15.88
CA ARG A 145 -25.80 10.77 -16.15
C ARG A 145 -26.33 11.96 -15.34
N LEU A 146 -25.97 12.05 -14.06
CA LEU A 146 -26.42 13.12 -13.17
C LEU A 146 -25.83 14.48 -13.56
N ILE A 147 -24.57 14.52 -13.97
CA ILE A 147 -23.92 15.72 -14.51
C ILE A 147 -24.62 16.18 -15.79
N GLN A 148 -24.88 15.28 -16.73
CA GLN A 148 -25.61 15.59 -17.96
C GLN A 148 -27.02 16.11 -17.67
N ALA A 149 -27.75 15.46 -16.76
CA ALA A 149 -29.06 15.92 -16.35
C ALA A 149 -29.01 17.33 -15.71
N SER A 150 -28.03 17.58 -14.84
CA SER A 150 -27.85 18.89 -14.20
C SER A 150 -27.59 19.98 -15.23
N LEU A 151 -26.72 19.73 -16.22
CA LEU A 151 -26.47 20.66 -17.33
C LEU A 151 -27.71 20.94 -18.17
N SER A 152 -28.54 19.93 -18.44
CA SER A 152 -29.77 20.11 -19.22
C SER A 152 -30.82 20.98 -18.51
N HIS A 153 -30.88 20.93 -17.16
CA HIS A 153 -31.89 21.69 -16.39
C HIS A 153 -31.37 23.07 -15.93
N GLY A 154 -30.12 23.16 -15.49
CA GLY A 154 -29.54 24.42 -14.98
C GLY A 154 -28.84 25.27 -16.05
N GLY A 155 -28.50 24.67 -17.19
CA GLY A 155 -27.95 25.35 -18.37
C GLY A 155 -26.72 26.23 -18.08
N ALA A 156 -26.54 27.25 -18.91
CA ALA A 156 -25.48 28.24 -18.77
C ALA A 156 -25.63 29.11 -17.51
N ALA A 157 -26.84 29.27 -16.98
CA ALA A 157 -27.12 30.10 -15.80
C ALA A 157 -26.42 29.55 -14.55
N GLY A 158 -26.53 28.23 -14.29
CA GLY A 158 -25.85 27.59 -13.15
C GLY A 158 -24.31 27.65 -13.22
N LEU A 159 -23.75 27.78 -14.43
CA LEU A 159 -22.30 27.89 -14.64
C LEU A 159 -21.77 29.33 -14.62
N SER A 160 -22.62 30.32 -14.86
CA SER A 160 -22.21 31.72 -15.06
C SER A 160 -22.44 32.61 -13.83
N GLN A 161 -23.05 32.09 -12.77
CA GLN A 161 -23.42 32.86 -11.57
C GLN A 161 -22.80 32.26 -10.31
N TYR A 162 -22.48 33.14 -9.34
CA TYR A 162 -22.17 32.70 -7.99
C TYR A 162 -23.43 32.19 -7.30
N SER A 163 -23.28 31.10 -6.55
CA SER A 163 -24.32 30.56 -5.69
C SER A 163 -24.19 31.13 -4.27
N ASP A 164 -25.15 30.82 -3.40
CA ASP A 164 -25.02 31.06 -1.96
C ASP A 164 -23.65 30.53 -1.46
N PRO A 165 -22.82 31.33 -0.76
CA PRO A 165 -21.55 30.86 -0.21
C PRO A 165 -21.69 29.61 0.67
N ALA A 166 -22.83 29.42 1.34
CA ALA A 166 -23.12 28.23 2.14
C ALA A 166 -23.34 26.95 1.28
N GLY A 167 -23.47 27.08 -0.03
CA GLY A 167 -23.74 25.98 -0.97
C GLY A 167 -25.20 25.90 -1.41
N LEU A 168 -25.45 25.07 -2.42
CA LEU A 168 -26.78 24.92 -3.03
C LEU A 168 -27.80 24.43 -2.00
N ALA A 169 -28.95 25.10 -1.94
CA ALA A 169 -30.03 24.75 -1.01
C ALA A 169 -30.45 23.27 -1.16
N VAL A 170 -30.60 22.79 -2.40
CA VAL A 170 -30.95 21.37 -2.68
C VAL A 170 -29.91 20.38 -2.15
N LEU A 171 -28.62 20.73 -2.18
CA LEU A 171 -27.58 19.89 -1.60
C LEU A 171 -27.62 19.95 -0.08
N ARG A 172 -27.75 21.14 0.51
CA ARG A 172 -27.85 21.31 1.97
C ARG A 172 -29.04 20.53 2.54
N THR A 173 -30.20 20.56 1.88
CA THR A 173 -31.36 19.74 2.25
C THR A 173 -31.05 18.24 2.16
N ALA A 174 -30.40 17.79 1.09
CA ALA A 174 -30.02 16.39 0.94
C ALA A 174 -29.02 15.94 2.03
N ILE A 175 -28.07 16.80 2.39
CA ILE A 175 -27.12 16.58 3.49
C ILE A 175 -27.86 16.49 4.82
N ALA A 176 -28.78 17.41 5.12
CA ALA A 176 -29.57 17.40 6.36
C ALA A 176 -30.28 16.05 6.57
N SER A 177 -30.96 15.54 5.54
CA SER A 177 -31.62 14.23 5.60
C SER A 177 -30.63 13.08 5.78
N HIS A 178 -29.47 13.15 5.12
CA HIS A 178 -28.42 12.14 5.23
C HIS A 178 -27.82 12.07 6.64
N VAL A 179 -27.43 13.21 7.24
CA VAL A 179 -26.81 13.24 8.57
C VAL A 179 -27.80 12.93 9.69
N ALA A 180 -29.08 13.27 9.52
CA ALA A 180 -30.12 12.86 10.46
C ALA A 180 -30.21 11.33 10.54
N THR A 181 -30.20 10.66 9.38
CA THR A 181 -30.30 9.19 9.32
C THR A 181 -28.99 8.51 9.72
N ALA A 182 -27.85 9.01 9.25
CA ALA A 182 -26.55 8.35 9.43
C ALA A 182 -25.92 8.63 10.79
N ARG A 183 -26.17 9.81 11.37
CA ARG A 183 -25.42 10.35 12.53
C ARG A 183 -26.30 10.87 13.67
N GLY A 184 -27.63 10.84 13.51
CA GLY A 184 -28.58 11.37 14.48
C GLY A 184 -28.63 12.90 14.55
N ILE A 185 -28.03 13.60 13.58
CA ILE A 185 -27.95 15.06 13.61
C ILE A 185 -29.21 15.65 12.99
N VAL A 186 -30.09 16.18 13.83
CA VAL A 186 -31.25 16.95 13.39
C VAL A 186 -30.83 18.42 13.28
N ALA A 187 -30.64 18.91 12.06
CA ALA A 187 -30.22 20.29 11.80
C ALA A 187 -31.07 20.95 10.73
N ASP A 188 -31.41 22.22 10.96
CA ASP A 188 -31.98 23.08 9.94
C ASP A 188 -30.99 23.30 8.78
N VAL A 189 -31.52 23.48 7.56
CA VAL A 189 -30.74 23.66 6.33
C VAL A 189 -29.82 24.88 6.40
N SER A 190 -30.21 25.93 7.14
CA SER A 190 -29.38 27.13 7.33
C SER A 190 -28.06 26.84 8.05
N ARG A 191 -28.04 25.83 8.94
CA ARG A 191 -26.87 25.45 9.75
C ARG A 191 -25.81 24.67 8.97
N ILE A 192 -26.07 24.33 7.71
CA ILE A 192 -25.18 23.54 6.87
C ILE A 192 -24.42 24.46 5.93
N VAL A 193 -23.09 24.36 5.95
CA VAL A 193 -22.19 25.03 5.01
C VAL A 193 -21.44 23.96 4.23
N VAL A 194 -21.62 23.94 2.91
CA VAL A 194 -20.89 23.05 2.00
C VAL A 194 -19.44 23.51 1.90
N THR A 195 -18.52 22.56 1.95
CA THR A 195 -17.08 22.83 1.91
C THR A 195 -16.39 22.04 0.79
N GLY A 196 -15.19 22.49 0.42
CA GLY A 196 -14.20 21.81 -0.42
C GLY A 196 -13.59 20.57 0.21
N GLY A 197 -14.30 19.90 1.12
CA GLY A 197 -13.80 18.84 2.01
C GLY A 197 -13.42 19.35 3.40
N VAL A 198 -13.14 18.41 4.32
CA VAL A 198 -12.87 18.64 5.75
C VAL A 198 -11.79 19.70 6.00
N GLN A 199 -10.71 19.73 5.21
CA GLN A 199 -9.65 20.74 5.41
C GLN A 199 -10.16 22.18 5.31
N GLU A 200 -11.14 22.46 4.44
CA GLU A 200 -11.75 23.79 4.41
C GLU A 200 -12.64 24.03 5.63
N GLY A 201 -13.38 23.02 6.10
CA GLY A 201 -14.15 23.11 7.35
C GLY A 201 -13.28 23.38 8.57
N ILE A 202 -12.12 22.74 8.66
CA ILE A 202 -11.09 23.02 9.69
C ILE A 202 -10.62 24.47 9.58
N ASN A 203 -10.31 24.96 8.38
CA ASN A 203 -9.88 26.35 8.18
C ASN A 203 -11.00 27.36 8.53
N LEU A 204 -12.26 27.00 8.25
CA LEU A 204 -13.41 27.81 8.61
C LEU A 204 -13.50 27.92 10.14
N ALA A 205 -13.48 26.80 10.86
CA ALA A 205 -13.51 26.78 12.33
C ALA A 205 -12.30 27.52 12.92
N ALA A 206 -11.10 27.31 12.41
CA ALA A 206 -9.90 28.00 12.84
C ALA A 206 -10.04 29.53 12.70
N ARG A 207 -10.58 30.02 11.58
CA ARG A 207 -10.81 31.46 11.36
C ARG A 207 -11.88 32.06 12.26
N LEU A 208 -12.85 31.27 12.70
CA LEU A 208 -13.90 31.74 13.60
C LEU A 208 -13.40 31.90 15.04
N PHE A 209 -12.46 31.05 15.48
CA PHE A 209 -12.12 30.92 16.90
C PHE A 209 -10.67 31.21 17.25
N LEU A 210 -9.74 31.08 16.32
CA LEU A 210 -8.31 31.05 16.61
C LEU A 210 -7.59 32.30 16.13
N GLY A 211 -6.64 32.74 16.94
CA GLY A 211 -5.71 33.82 16.65
C GLY A 211 -4.46 33.71 17.51
N PRO A 212 -3.50 34.63 17.38
CA PRO A 212 -2.31 34.69 18.22
C PRO A 212 -2.67 34.68 19.71
N GLY A 213 -2.16 33.69 20.44
CA GLY A 213 -2.36 33.56 21.89
C GLY A 213 -3.62 32.78 22.31
N THR A 214 -4.51 32.43 21.38
CA THR A 214 -5.67 31.57 21.68
C THR A 214 -5.24 30.12 21.87
N ILE A 215 -5.75 29.44 22.89
CA ILE A 215 -5.51 28.01 23.12
C ILE A 215 -6.50 27.17 22.30
N ALA A 216 -5.98 26.17 21.58
CA ALA A 216 -6.76 25.11 20.95
C ALA A 216 -6.29 23.74 21.46
N ALA A 217 -7.23 22.89 21.86
CA ALA A 217 -6.92 21.52 22.27
C ALA A 217 -7.00 20.57 21.06
N ILE A 218 -6.07 19.64 20.97
CA ILE A 218 -6.02 18.62 19.91
C ILE A 218 -5.71 17.25 20.51
N GLU A 219 -6.24 16.19 19.91
CA GLU A 219 -5.80 14.82 20.16
C GLU A 219 -4.28 14.67 19.94
N ASN A 220 -3.65 13.71 20.60
CA ASN A 220 -2.25 13.35 20.39
C ASN A 220 -2.07 11.83 20.45
N PRO A 221 -1.74 11.16 19.33
CA PRO A 221 -1.54 11.73 17.99
C PRO A 221 -2.82 12.25 17.31
N CYS A 222 -2.70 13.17 16.34
CA CYS A 222 -3.82 13.67 15.53
C CYS A 222 -3.49 13.80 14.04
N TYR A 223 -4.49 14.20 13.27
CA TYR A 223 -4.36 14.61 11.88
C TYR A 223 -3.49 15.87 11.71
N GLN A 224 -2.48 15.82 10.83
CA GLN A 224 -1.59 16.95 10.54
C GLN A 224 -2.34 18.16 9.97
N GLY A 225 -3.37 17.91 9.16
CA GLY A 225 -4.14 18.99 8.52
C GLY A 225 -4.84 19.90 9.53
N ALA A 226 -5.31 19.35 10.65
CA ALA A 226 -5.89 20.11 11.75
C ALA A 226 -4.83 20.94 12.48
N ARG A 227 -3.76 20.27 12.93
CA ARG A 227 -2.62 20.92 13.61
C ARG A 227 -2.07 22.10 12.83
N TYR A 228 -1.70 21.88 11.57
CA TYR A 228 -1.07 22.92 10.76
C TYR A 228 -2.01 24.09 10.46
N ALA A 229 -3.31 23.84 10.33
CA ALA A 229 -4.29 24.91 10.15
C ALA A 229 -4.38 25.80 11.41
N PHE A 230 -4.35 25.20 12.60
CA PHE A 230 -4.44 25.94 13.86
C PHE A 230 -3.16 26.73 14.15
N GLU A 231 -2.00 26.13 13.89
CA GLU A 231 -0.69 26.82 13.98
C GLU A 231 -0.59 27.98 12.99
N ALA A 232 -1.13 27.83 11.78
CA ALA A 232 -1.14 28.90 10.78
C ALA A 232 -1.99 30.11 11.21
N CYS A 233 -2.96 29.92 12.12
CA CYS A 233 -3.71 31.00 12.76
C CYS A 233 -3.00 31.60 14.00
N GLY A 234 -1.84 31.06 14.40
CA GLY A 234 -1.10 31.51 15.59
C GLY A 234 -1.60 30.94 16.91
N ALA A 235 -2.44 29.89 16.88
CA ALA A 235 -2.95 29.27 18.09
C ALA A 235 -1.85 28.54 18.89
N GLN A 236 -1.97 28.55 20.20
CA GLN A 236 -1.20 27.70 21.10
C GLN A 236 -1.89 26.35 21.23
N LEU A 237 -1.19 25.27 20.89
CA LEU A 237 -1.79 23.93 20.87
C LEU A 237 -1.57 23.19 22.19
N ALA A 238 -2.67 22.82 22.85
CA ALA A 238 -2.68 21.87 23.95
C ALA A 238 -2.88 20.46 23.39
N ALA A 239 -1.80 19.66 23.36
CA ALA A 239 -1.84 18.28 22.89
C ALA A 239 -2.29 17.34 24.02
N VAL A 240 -3.38 16.62 23.79
CA VAL A 240 -4.04 15.79 24.80
C VAL A 240 -3.94 14.33 24.38
N PRO A 241 -3.40 13.43 25.22
CA PRO A 241 -3.22 12.03 24.86
C PRO A 241 -4.56 11.35 24.53
N VAL A 242 -4.49 10.31 23.71
CA VAL A 242 -5.64 9.43 23.40
C VAL A 242 -5.39 8.02 23.93
N ASP A 243 -6.45 7.37 24.41
CA ASP A 243 -6.47 5.97 24.84
C ASP A 243 -7.51 5.15 24.04
N GLY A 244 -7.84 3.95 24.55
CA GLY A 244 -8.83 3.07 23.93
C GLY A 244 -10.24 3.67 23.81
N ASP A 245 -10.54 4.70 24.59
CA ASP A 245 -11.80 5.43 24.62
C ASP A 245 -11.71 6.81 23.96
N GLY A 246 -10.62 7.13 23.26
CA GLY A 246 -10.41 8.41 22.58
C GLY A 246 -9.63 9.42 23.43
N ILE A 247 -9.92 10.71 23.28
CA ILE A 247 -9.21 11.78 23.99
C ILE A 247 -9.34 11.65 25.51
N VAL A 248 -8.23 11.73 26.25
CA VAL A 248 -8.23 11.63 27.71
C VAL A 248 -8.70 12.95 28.32
N THR A 249 -9.98 13.02 28.70
CA THR A 249 -10.63 14.21 29.24
C THR A 249 -9.98 14.77 30.50
N ASP A 250 -9.41 13.91 31.35
CA ASP A 250 -8.74 14.34 32.59
C ASP A 250 -7.40 15.07 32.33
N ALA A 251 -6.86 14.92 31.11
CA ALA A 251 -5.66 15.59 30.64
C ALA A 251 -5.96 16.88 29.84
N LEU A 252 -7.23 17.29 29.77
CA LEU A 252 -7.63 18.53 29.11
C LEU A 252 -7.06 19.76 29.84
N PRO A 253 -6.74 20.85 29.12
CA PRO A 253 -6.19 22.04 29.73
C PRO A 253 -7.18 22.65 30.72
N ARG A 254 -6.67 23.07 31.89
CA ARG A 254 -7.45 23.85 32.86
C ARG A 254 -7.64 25.31 32.41
N ALA A 255 -6.75 25.80 31.55
CA ALA A 255 -6.88 27.13 30.96
C ALA A 255 -7.99 27.13 29.89
N PRO A 256 -8.74 28.24 29.71
CA PRO A 256 -9.78 28.32 28.70
C PRO A 256 -9.24 28.06 27.29
N ALA A 257 -9.82 27.07 26.60
CA ALA A 257 -9.56 26.78 25.20
C ALA A 257 -10.77 27.21 24.36
N ALA A 258 -10.53 27.80 23.19
CA ALA A 258 -11.62 28.27 22.32
C ALA A 258 -12.21 27.14 21.46
N LEU A 259 -11.38 26.15 21.11
CA LEU A 259 -11.70 25.08 20.19
C LEU A 259 -10.99 23.79 20.57
N ILE A 260 -11.68 22.66 20.52
CA ILE A 260 -11.10 21.32 20.64
C ILE A 260 -11.35 20.48 19.38
N TYR A 261 -10.32 19.87 18.82
CA TYR A 261 -10.43 18.98 17.64
C TYR A 261 -10.41 17.51 18.06
N VAL A 262 -11.43 16.75 17.64
CA VAL A 262 -11.59 15.32 17.96
C VAL A 262 -12.09 14.51 16.76
N THR A 263 -11.75 13.23 16.75
CA THR A 263 -12.19 12.25 15.73
C THR A 263 -12.93 11.07 16.39
N PRO A 264 -14.12 11.30 16.99
CA PRO A 264 -14.69 10.38 17.98
C PRO A 264 -15.22 9.07 17.39
N SER A 265 -15.62 9.06 16.12
CA SER A 265 -16.18 7.85 15.49
C SER A 265 -15.13 6.88 15.01
N HIS A 266 -13.92 7.37 14.73
CA HIS A 266 -12.78 6.57 14.37
C HIS A 266 -11.53 7.44 14.52
N GLN A 267 -10.78 7.27 15.61
CA GLN A 267 -9.71 8.19 15.97
C GLN A 267 -8.62 8.17 14.91
N TYR A 268 -8.24 9.33 14.37
CA TYR A 268 -7.13 9.40 13.41
C TYR A 268 -5.80 9.71 14.11
N PRO A 269 -4.79 8.82 14.11
CA PRO A 269 -4.70 7.59 13.29
C PRO A 269 -4.98 6.27 14.02
N THR A 270 -5.16 6.24 15.34
CA THR A 270 -5.13 4.99 16.14
C THR A 270 -6.33 4.07 15.94
N GLY A 271 -7.42 4.59 15.38
CA GLY A 271 -8.63 3.85 15.02
C GLY A 271 -9.54 3.48 16.19
N HIS A 272 -9.30 3.99 17.40
CA HIS A 272 -10.21 3.76 18.52
C HIS A 272 -11.53 4.50 18.32
N VAL A 273 -12.62 3.94 18.83
CA VAL A 273 -13.94 4.57 18.83
C VAL A 273 -14.16 5.18 20.20
N MET A 274 -14.43 6.48 20.27
CA MET A 274 -14.67 7.17 21.54
C MET A 274 -15.97 6.66 22.17
N SER A 275 -15.87 6.13 23.39
CA SER A 275 -17.00 5.58 24.13
C SER A 275 -18.05 6.65 24.47
N LEU A 276 -19.28 6.21 24.74
CA LEU A 276 -20.37 7.13 25.07
C LEU A 276 -20.07 7.93 26.35
N ASP A 277 -19.47 7.30 27.35
CA ASP A 277 -19.08 7.96 28.60
C ASP A 277 -18.02 9.04 28.35
N ARG A 278 -17.02 8.75 27.50
CA ARG A 278 -16.01 9.76 27.12
C ARG A 278 -16.63 10.92 26.35
N ARG A 279 -17.60 10.65 25.45
CA ARG A 279 -18.36 11.69 24.74
C ARG A 279 -19.07 12.62 25.72
N HIS A 280 -19.77 12.07 26.72
CA HIS A 280 -20.45 12.87 27.74
C HIS A 280 -19.47 13.68 28.60
N ALA A 281 -18.35 13.10 29.02
CA ALA A 281 -17.31 13.79 29.78
C ALA A 281 -16.71 14.97 28.98
N LEU A 282 -16.43 14.77 27.70
CA LEU A 282 -15.94 15.81 26.80
C LEU A 282 -16.95 16.95 26.63
N ILE A 283 -18.23 16.62 26.43
CA ILE A 283 -19.31 17.61 26.29
C ILE A 283 -19.47 18.43 27.58
N ALA A 284 -19.45 17.77 28.74
CA ALA A 284 -19.52 18.45 30.04
C ALA A 284 -18.35 19.44 30.21
N TRP A 285 -17.12 18.98 29.94
CA TRP A 285 -15.94 19.84 29.99
C TRP A 285 -16.05 21.04 29.04
N ALA A 286 -16.48 20.81 27.80
CA ALA A 286 -16.61 21.85 26.79
C ALA A 286 -17.60 22.94 27.20
N ARG A 287 -18.75 22.55 27.78
CA ARG A 287 -19.75 23.50 28.31
C ARG A 287 -19.24 24.26 29.53
N GLU A 288 -18.56 23.59 30.45
CA GLU A 288 -17.99 24.21 31.65
C GLU A 288 -16.94 25.28 31.31
N HIS A 289 -16.10 25.02 30.30
CA HIS A 289 -14.98 25.88 29.93
C HIS A 289 -15.29 26.85 28.78
N GLY A 290 -16.52 26.82 28.23
CA GLY A 290 -16.91 27.67 27.10
C GLY A 290 -16.16 27.36 25.79
N CYS A 291 -15.85 26.08 25.55
CA CYS A 291 -15.10 25.61 24.39
C CYS A 291 -16.03 25.02 23.33
N TYR A 292 -15.80 25.34 22.05
CA TYR A 292 -16.46 24.64 20.94
C TYR A 292 -15.75 23.33 20.61
N ILE A 293 -16.52 22.30 20.26
CA ILE A 293 -16.01 21.01 19.80
C ILE A 293 -16.03 21.00 18.28
N LEU A 294 -14.90 20.69 17.65
CA LEU A 294 -14.79 20.40 16.23
C LEU A 294 -14.71 18.88 16.05
N GLU A 295 -15.85 18.27 15.74
CA GLU A 295 -15.98 16.84 15.46
C GLU A 295 -15.63 16.58 13.99
N ASP A 296 -14.50 15.92 13.72
CA ASP A 296 -14.13 15.48 12.38
C ASP A 296 -14.59 14.04 12.12
N ASP A 297 -15.62 13.90 11.28
CA ASP A 297 -16.27 12.63 10.98
C ASP A 297 -15.97 12.17 9.54
N TYR A 298 -14.73 11.73 9.33
CA TYR A 298 -14.21 11.55 7.98
C TYR A 298 -14.57 10.20 7.32
N ASP A 299 -14.78 9.12 8.07
CA ASP A 299 -15.01 7.75 7.52
C ASP A 299 -16.09 6.93 8.23
N SER A 300 -16.99 7.56 8.96
CA SER A 300 -18.02 6.85 9.75
C SER A 300 -19.11 6.14 8.95
N ASP A 301 -19.22 6.42 7.66
CA ASP A 301 -20.05 5.66 6.72
C ASP A 301 -19.71 4.15 6.71
N PHE A 302 -18.55 3.77 7.28
CA PHE A 302 -17.97 2.43 7.23
C PHE A 302 -17.90 1.73 8.60
N CYS A 303 -19.04 1.54 9.25
CA CYS A 303 -19.12 0.65 10.42
C CYS A 303 -19.33 -0.81 10.00
N TYR A 304 -18.50 -1.73 10.51
CA TYR A 304 -18.55 -3.16 10.17
C TYR A 304 -19.03 -4.05 11.33
N GLU A 305 -18.88 -3.56 12.56
CA GLU A 305 -19.17 -4.27 13.80
C GLU A 305 -20.08 -3.41 14.68
N GLY A 306 -21.19 -3.99 15.14
CA GLY A 306 -22.16 -3.27 15.96
C GLY A 306 -22.87 -2.14 15.22
N SER A 307 -23.51 -1.26 15.99
CA SER A 307 -24.16 -0.05 15.50
C SER A 307 -23.26 1.17 15.75
N PRO A 308 -23.21 2.15 14.81
CA PRO A 308 -22.45 3.36 15.02
C PRO A 308 -23.00 4.16 16.21
N LEU A 309 -22.12 4.74 17.02
CA LEU A 309 -22.51 5.62 18.13
C LEU A 309 -23.03 6.97 17.59
N PRO A 310 -23.98 7.62 18.30
CA PRO A 310 -24.43 8.97 17.96
C PRO A 310 -23.27 9.96 17.91
N SER A 311 -23.27 10.87 16.92
CA SER A 311 -22.28 11.94 16.81
C SER A 311 -22.27 12.86 18.04
N LEU A 312 -21.14 13.53 18.30
CA LEU A 312 -21.09 14.57 19.34
C LEU A 312 -22.08 15.69 19.03
N ALA A 313 -22.25 16.07 17.75
CA ALA A 313 -23.21 17.07 17.34
C ALA A 313 -24.69 16.66 17.50
N ALA A 314 -24.99 15.35 17.53
CA ALA A 314 -26.32 14.89 17.89
C ALA A 314 -26.59 15.03 19.39
N LEU A 315 -25.56 14.84 20.24
CA LEU A 315 -25.66 14.92 21.70
C LEU A 315 -25.57 16.37 22.22
N ALA A 316 -24.79 17.22 21.55
CA ALA A 316 -24.53 18.60 21.93
C ALA A 316 -24.51 19.53 20.70
N PRO A 317 -25.68 19.75 20.06
CA PRO A 317 -25.80 20.59 18.86
C PRO A 317 -25.55 22.09 19.12
N ASP A 318 -25.52 22.50 20.39
CA ASP A 318 -25.28 23.85 20.88
C ASP A 318 -23.79 24.25 20.85
N CYS A 319 -22.88 23.29 21.05
CA CYS A 319 -21.45 23.57 21.16
C CYS A 319 -20.56 22.72 20.22
N THR A 320 -21.14 21.95 19.30
CA THR A 320 -20.38 21.09 18.38
C THR A 320 -20.52 21.50 16.92
N LEU A 321 -19.39 21.75 16.25
CA LEU A 321 -19.26 21.85 14.81
C LEU A 321 -18.95 20.47 14.24
N HIS A 322 -19.85 19.91 13.44
CA HIS A 322 -19.67 18.59 12.84
C HIS A 322 -19.13 18.71 11.41
N LEU A 323 -17.96 18.15 11.14
CA LEU A 323 -17.37 18.08 9.80
C LEU A 323 -17.67 16.73 9.18
N GLY A 324 -18.28 16.75 8.00
CA GLY A 324 -18.49 15.55 7.17
C GLY A 324 -17.85 15.67 5.80
N THR A 325 -17.63 14.52 5.15
CA THR A 325 -16.94 14.47 3.84
C THR A 325 -17.49 13.38 2.93
N PHE A 326 -17.47 13.65 1.63
CA PHE A 326 -17.74 12.63 0.60
C PHE A 326 -16.45 12.09 -0.03
N SER A 327 -15.29 12.51 0.49
CA SER A 327 -13.98 12.14 -0.08
C SER A 327 -13.65 10.65 0.10
N LYS A 328 -14.18 10.04 1.16
CA LYS A 328 -13.93 8.64 1.55
C LYS A 328 -14.93 7.67 0.92
N SER A 329 -16.15 8.15 0.65
CA SER A 329 -17.20 7.38 -0.01
C SER A 329 -17.15 7.46 -1.53
N LEU A 330 -17.04 8.66 -2.11
CA LEU A 330 -16.99 8.87 -3.56
C LEU A 330 -15.56 9.07 -4.05
N GLY A 331 -14.87 10.07 -3.52
CA GLY A 331 -13.49 10.35 -3.92
C GLY A 331 -13.08 11.80 -3.71
N ALA A 332 -11.83 11.98 -3.29
CA ALA A 332 -11.26 13.29 -2.98
C ALA A 332 -11.17 14.25 -4.18
N GLY A 333 -11.30 13.76 -5.42
CA GLY A 333 -11.29 14.59 -6.63
C GLY A 333 -12.50 15.51 -6.78
N LEU A 334 -13.64 15.18 -6.15
CA LEU A 334 -14.86 15.99 -6.21
C LEU A 334 -14.82 17.23 -5.32
N ARG A 335 -13.95 17.24 -4.29
CA ARG A 335 -13.84 18.33 -3.31
C ARG A 335 -15.20 18.74 -2.72
N LEU A 336 -15.93 17.77 -2.18
CA LEU A 336 -17.21 17.99 -1.50
C LEU A 336 -17.17 17.45 -0.07
N GLY A 337 -17.52 18.32 0.88
CA GLY A 337 -17.77 18.04 2.28
C GLY A 337 -18.74 19.08 2.83
N TYR A 338 -18.92 19.09 4.15
CA TYR A 338 -19.81 20.05 4.80
C TYR A 338 -19.41 20.26 6.26
N VAL A 339 -19.89 21.35 6.83
CA VAL A 339 -19.93 21.56 8.28
C VAL A 339 -21.36 21.84 8.71
N VAL A 340 -21.81 21.18 9.78
CA VAL A 340 -23.02 21.56 10.51
C VAL A 340 -22.57 22.39 11.70
N VAL A 341 -22.98 23.66 11.74
CA VAL A 341 -22.58 24.59 12.81
C VAL A 341 -23.67 24.74 13.86
N PRO A 342 -23.32 25.08 15.11
CA PRO A 342 -24.26 25.63 16.09
C PRO A 342 -25.04 26.81 15.51
N GLU A 343 -26.32 26.92 15.88
CA GLU A 343 -27.24 27.92 15.32
C GLU A 343 -26.68 29.37 15.40
N PRO A 344 -26.11 29.85 16.53
CA PRO A 344 -25.57 31.20 16.63
C PRO A 344 -24.41 31.50 15.66
N LEU A 345 -23.74 30.46 15.15
CA LEU A 345 -22.57 30.60 14.29
C LEU A 345 -22.91 30.62 12.79
N THR A 346 -24.17 30.41 12.43
CA THR A 346 -24.62 30.27 11.03
C THR A 346 -24.21 31.46 10.17
N ALA A 347 -24.50 32.68 10.63
CA ALA A 347 -24.17 33.90 9.89
C ALA A 347 -22.66 34.11 9.77
N ALA A 348 -21.91 33.91 10.86
CA ALA A 348 -20.47 34.06 10.88
C ALA A 348 -19.76 33.03 9.97
N ALA A 349 -20.20 31.78 10.01
CA ALA A 349 -19.69 30.71 9.15
C ALA A 349 -19.93 30.99 7.67
N ARG A 350 -21.11 31.51 7.31
CA ARG A 350 -21.43 31.90 5.93
C ARG A 350 -20.54 33.05 5.44
N SER A 351 -20.34 34.08 6.27
CA SER A 351 -19.45 35.22 5.96
C SER A 351 -17.99 34.78 5.81
N ALA A 352 -17.49 33.96 6.73
CA ALA A 352 -16.15 33.41 6.65
C ALA A 352 -15.95 32.53 5.40
N LYS A 353 -16.97 31.75 5.02
CA LYS A 353 -16.98 30.95 3.78
C LYS A 353 -16.94 31.84 2.53
N ALA A 354 -17.66 32.95 2.51
CA ALA A 354 -17.59 33.92 1.42
C ALA A 354 -16.16 34.47 1.25
N LEU A 355 -15.49 34.81 2.35
CA LEU A 355 -14.09 35.27 2.34
C LEU A 355 -13.09 34.18 1.90
N LEU A 356 -13.39 32.90 2.14
CA LEU A 356 -12.52 31.80 1.73
C LEU A 356 -12.54 31.59 0.21
N ASN A 357 -13.72 31.48 -0.41
CA ASN A 357 -13.82 31.21 -1.85
C ASN A 357 -15.16 31.55 -2.53
N ASN A 358 -16.09 32.24 -1.87
CA ASN A 358 -17.43 32.55 -2.40
C ASN A 358 -18.29 31.31 -2.78
N GLY A 359 -17.98 30.13 -2.25
CA GLY A 359 -18.75 28.90 -2.49
C GLY A 359 -18.04 27.88 -3.38
N ASN A 360 -18.68 26.72 -3.55
CA ASN A 360 -18.15 25.59 -4.33
C ASN A 360 -18.73 25.55 -5.77
N SER A 361 -18.09 24.77 -6.65
CA SER A 361 -18.58 24.46 -8.00
C SER A 361 -20.05 24.02 -7.97
N TRP A 362 -20.91 24.67 -8.76
CA TRP A 362 -22.35 24.37 -8.82
C TRP A 362 -22.63 22.94 -9.32
N LEU A 363 -21.92 22.51 -10.36
CA LEU A 363 -22.25 21.30 -11.11
C LEU A 363 -22.07 20.02 -10.25
N ASP A 364 -20.98 19.94 -9.49
CA ASP A 364 -20.72 18.79 -8.62
C ASP A 364 -21.71 18.74 -7.45
N GLN A 365 -22.11 19.92 -6.94
CA GLN A 365 -23.12 20.01 -5.88
C GLN A 365 -24.50 19.55 -6.37
N ALA A 366 -24.91 19.98 -7.55
CA ALA A 366 -26.20 19.60 -8.15
C ALA A 366 -26.26 18.08 -8.40
N ALA A 367 -25.19 17.50 -8.97
CA ALA A 367 -25.10 16.07 -9.21
C ALA A 367 -25.11 15.26 -7.90
N LEU A 368 -24.40 15.70 -6.87
CA LEU A 368 -24.41 15.03 -5.56
C LEU A 368 -25.77 15.11 -4.87
N ALA A 369 -26.43 16.28 -4.91
CA ALA A 369 -27.76 16.46 -4.34
C ALA A 369 -28.75 15.44 -4.91
N GLU A 370 -28.76 15.29 -6.24
CA GLU A 370 -29.61 14.32 -6.92
C GLU A 370 -29.20 12.86 -6.63
N MET A 371 -27.90 12.59 -6.49
CA MET A 371 -27.42 11.26 -6.13
C MET A 371 -27.91 10.83 -4.74
N ILE A 372 -27.92 11.76 -3.78
CA ILE A 372 -28.44 11.51 -2.43
C ILE A 372 -29.96 11.37 -2.48
N ARG A 373 -30.67 12.32 -3.10
CA ARG A 373 -32.14 12.35 -3.18
C ARG A 373 -32.74 11.12 -3.87
N SER A 374 -32.08 10.62 -4.92
CA SER A 374 -32.52 9.42 -5.65
C SER A 374 -32.21 8.10 -4.94
N GLY A 375 -31.54 8.12 -3.79
CA GLY A 375 -31.07 6.92 -3.08
C GLY A 375 -29.85 6.24 -3.73
N SER A 376 -29.35 6.77 -4.85
CA SER A 376 -28.17 6.23 -5.55
C SER A 376 -26.91 6.26 -4.68
N TYR A 377 -26.79 7.26 -3.80
CA TYR A 377 -25.69 7.37 -2.83
C TYR A 377 -25.75 6.25 -1.79
N ALA A 378 -26.91 6.00 -1.19
CA ALA A 378 -27.09 4.94 -0.20
C ALA A 378 -26.80 3.54 -0.81
N ALA A 379 -27.29 3.28 -2.02
CA ALA A 379 -27.00 2.05 -2.75
C ALA A 379 -25.50 1.90 -3.10
N HIS A 380 -24.81 3.01 -3.37
CA HIS A 380 -23.36 3.02 -3.55
C HIS A 380 -22.62 2.69 -2.25
N LEU A 381 -22.96 3.36 -1.14
CA LEU A 381 -22.39 3.12 0.18
C LEU A 381 -22.52 1.66 0.61
N ALA A 382 -23.72 1.08 0.48
CA ALA A 382 -23.96 -0.32 0.81
C ALA A 382 -23.01 -1.28 0.05
N ARG A 383 -22.82 -1.04 -1.25
CA ARG A 383 -21.92 -1.85 -2.09
C ARG A 383 -20.45 -1.71 -1.68
N ILE A 384 -19.97 -0.49 -1.45
CA ILE A 384 -18.56 -0.28 -1.10
C ILE A 384 -18.25 -0.73 0.33
N ARG A 385 -19.21 -0.67 1.26
CA ARG A 385 -19.05 -1.16 2.64
C ARG A 385 -18.76 -2.67 2.65
N VAL A 386 -19.47 -3.46 1.86
CA VAL A 386 -19.19 -4.90 1.70
C VAL A 386 -17.76 -5.11 1.19
N ARG A 387 -17.36 -4.37 0.15
CA ARG A 387 -16.03 -4.52 -0.45
C ARG A 387 -14.89 -4.12 0.48
N TYR A 388 -15.07 -3.04 1.25
CA TYR A 388 -14.07 -2.58 2.20
C TYR A 388 -13.98 -3.52 3.40
N LYS A 389 -15.09 -4.11 3.85
CA LYS A 389 -15.09 -5.17 4.86
C LYS A 389 -14.25 -6.37 4.43
N GLU A 390 -14.43 -6.88 3.21
CA GLU A 390 -13.62 -7.98 2.66
C GLU A 390 -12.12 -7.65 2.65
N SER A 391 -11.79 -6.41 2.30
CA SER A 391 -10.41 -5.93 2.20
C SER A 391 -9.78 -5.80 3.59
N ARG A 392 -10.53 -5.29 4.57
CA ARG A 392 -10.16 -5.25 5.99
C ARG A 392 -9.90 -6.65 6.54
N ASP A 393 -10.84 -7.58 6.33
CA ASP A 393 -10.76 -8.95 6.84
C ASP A 393 -9.54 -9.68 6.25
N SER A 394 -9.27 -9.47 4.95
CA SER A 394 -8.07 -9.98 4.29
C SER A 394 -6.78 -9.39 4.87
N LEU A 395 -6.76 -8.09 5.19
CA LEU A 395 -5.60 -7.45 5.83
C LEU A 395 -5.34 -8.01 7.23
N LEU A 396 -6.38 -8.12 8.07
CA LEU A 396 -6.29 -8.72 9.40
C LEU A 396 -5.73 -10.15 9.33
N LEU A 397 -6.26 -10.97 8.41
CA LEU A 397 -5.81 -12.34 8.22
C LEU A 397 -4.37 -12.41 7.71
N ALA A 398 -3.99 -11.55 6.76
CA ALA A 398 -2.64 -11.50 6.22
C ALA A 398 -1.62 -11.06 7.27
N LEU A 399 -1.94 -10.05 8.08
CA LEU A 399 -1.10 -9.61 9.20
C LEU A 399 -0.91 -10.74 10.22
N ARG A 400 -1.99 -11.40 10.64
CA ARG A 400 -1.92 -12.54 11.57
C ARG A 400 -1.07 -13.68 11.01
N ARG A 401 -1.25 -14.04 9.73
CA ARG A 401 -0.50 -15.12 9.07
C ARG A 401 1.01 -14.84 8.96
N GLN A 402 1.41 -13.60 8.69
CA GLN A 402 2.83 -13.27 8.48
C GLN A 402 3.54 -12.81 9.76
N PHE A 403 2.81 -12.22 10.72
CA PHE A 403 3.37 -11.54 11.88
C PHE A 403 2.72 -11.94 13.22
N GLY A 404 1.84 -12.96 13.27
CA GLY A 404 1.28 -13.47 14.53
C GLY A 404 0.53 -12.42 15.35
N SER A 405 0.83 -12.35 16.66
CA SER A 405 0.13 -11.52 17.66
C SER A 405 0.62 -10.07 17.71
N GLY A 406 0.52 -9.33 16.60
CA GLY A 406 0.65 -7.87 16.62
C GLY A 406 -0.61 -7.20 17.17
N GLU A 407 -0.46 -6.05 17.83
CA GLU A 407 -1.60 -5.24 18.26
C GLU A 407 -2.18 -4.52 17.04
N VAL A 408 -3.49 -4.69 16.81
CA VAL A 408 -4.21 -4.04 15.74
C VAL A 408 -5.43 -3.35 16.32
N SER A 409 -5.56 -2.06 16.07
CA SER A 409 -6.73 -1.24 16.39
C SER A 409 -7.35 -0.64 15.11
N GLY A 410 -8.56 -0.08 15.23
CA GLY A 410 -9.32 0.41 14.07
C GLY A 410 -10.05 -0.67 13.27
N ALA A 411 -10.20 -1.89 13.79
CA ALA A 411 -10.86 -2.96 13.05
C ALA A 411 -12.38 -2.74 12.92
N ALA A 412 -13.05 -2.20 13.92
CA ALA A 412 -14.52 -2.15 13.94
C ALA A 412 -15.14 -1.23 12.86
N THR A 413 -14.40 -0.20 12.41
CA THR A 413 -14.93 0.86 11.55
C THR A 413 -13.86 1.50 10.65
N GLY A 414 -14.27 2.27 9.66
CA GLY A 414 -13.41 3.14 8.86
C GLY A 414 -12.73 2.49 7.66
N LEU A 415 -11.58 3.05 7.26
CA LEU A 415 -10.85 2.69 6.03
C LEU A 415 -9.37 2.33 6.20
N HIS A 416 -8.87 2.30 7.44
CA HIS A 416 -7.50 1.92 7.75
C HIS A 416 -7.44 1.13 9.05
N LEU A 417 -6.37 0.36 9.20
CA LEU A 417 -5.99 -0.25 10.48
C LEU A 417 -4.77 0.47 11.02
N PHE A 418 -4.68 0.55 12.34
CA PHE A 418 -3.48 0.93 13.04
C PHE A 418 -2.80 -0.34 13.56
N TRP A 419 -1.60 -0.61 13.08
CA TRP A 419 -0.86 -1.81 13.42
C TRP A 419 0.40 -1.44 14.19
N LYS A 420 0.55 -2.00 15.40
CA LYS A 420 1.83 -2.01 16.10
C LYS A 420 2.50 -3.36 15.83
N PRO A 421 3.62 -3.39 15.09
CA PRO A 421 4.32 -4.63 14.80
C PRO A 421 4.81 -5.31 16.08
N PRO A 422 4.81 -6.66 16.12
CA PRO A 422 5.30 -7.40 17.28
C PRO A 422 6.80 -7.13 17.53
N PRO A 423 7.31 -7.49 18.73
CA PRO A 423 8.75 -7.45 19.01
C PRO A 423 9.57 -8.15 17.93
N GLY A 424 10.72 -7.59 17.57
CA GLY A 424 11.61 -8.14 16.54
C GLY A 424 11.36 -7.63 15.12
N VAL A 425 10.28 -6.89 14.88
CA VAL A 425 10.09 -6.08 13.66
C VAL A 425 10.66 -4.68 13.90
N PRO A 426 11.37 -4.05 12.93
CA PRO A 426 11.88 -2.69 13.07
C PRO A 426 10.80 -1.63 13.33
N ASP A 427 11.21 -0.46 13.84
CA ASP A 427 10.32 0.69 14.07
C ASP A 427 9.67 1.21 12.79
N ALA A 428 8.55 1.93 12.93
CA ALA A 428 7.66 2.26 11.83
C ALA A 428 8.37 2.99 10.66
N ARG A 429 9.31 3.89 10.96
CA ARG A 429 10.09 4.62 9.93
C ARG A 429 11.04 3.71 9.14
N VAL A 430 11.77 2.83 9.85
CA VAL A 430 12.70 1.87 9.22
C VAL A 430 11.90 0.85 8.42
N LEU A 431 10.79 0.38 8.99
CA LEU A 431 9.87 -0.55 8.37
C LEU A 431 9.24 0.02 7.08
N GLU A 432 8.82 1.29 7.09
CA GLU A 432 8.36 2.02 5.91
C GLU A 432 9.43 2.08 4.80
N GLU A 433 10.70 2.30 5.16
CA GLU A 433 11.79 2.30 4.19
C GLU A 433 12.03 0.91 3.57
N ILE A 434 12.06 -0.14 4.40
CA ILE A 434 12.17 -1.55 3.95
C ILE A 434 11.03 -1.88 2.99
N ALA A 435 9.79 -1.56 3.37
CA ALA A 435 8.60 -1.79 2.56
C ALA A 435 8.69 -1.07 1.21
N ARG A 436 9.12 0.20 1.21
CA ARG A 436 9.26 1.02 0.01
C ARG A 436 10.28 0.42 -0.97
N ARG A 437 11.41 -0.12 -0.48
CA ARG A 437 12.40 -0.84 -1.31
C ARG A 437 11.78 -2.09 -1.95
N ALA A 438 10.91 -2.78 -1.23
CA ALA A 438 10.12 -3.90 -1.74
C ALA A 438 8.92 -3.50 -2.63
N ARG A 439 8.76 -2.20 -2.90
CA ARG A 439 7.62 -1.61 -3.64
C ARG A 439 6.26 -1.82 -2.96
N VAL A 440 6.25 -1.85 -1.62
CA VAL A 440 5.06 -1.88 -0.78
C VAL A 440 4.96 -0.55 -0.03
N GLY A 441 3.82 0.14 -0.14
CA GLY A 441 3.57 1.40 0.57
C GLY A 441 2.86 1.14 1.89
N ILE A 442 3.56 1.33 3.01
CA ILE A 442 3.01 1.39 4.38
C ILE A 442 3.47 2.71 5.00
N TYR A 443 2.77 3.20 6.02
CA TYR A 443 2.94 4.59 6.43
C TYR A 443 3.16 4.70 7.93
N SER A 444 4.31 5.25 8.34
CA SER A 444 4.47 5.81 9.68
C SER A 444 3.53 7.01 9.86
N LEU A 445 3.34 7.48 11.10
CA LEU A 445 2.47 8.62 11.38
C LEU A 445 2.78 9.84 10.49
N PRO A 446 4.04 10.33 10.38
CA PRO A 446 4.34 11.51 9.56
C PRO A 446 3.96 11.33 8.09
N SER A 447 4.31 10.19 7.48
CA SER A 447 4.02 9.90 6.07
C SER A 447 2.55 9.62 5.81
N GLY A 448 1.82 9.15 6.83
CA GLY A 448 0.37 8.97 6.81
C GLY A 448 -0.39 10.27 7.07
N GLY A 449 0.25 11.43 7.22
CA GLY A 449 -0.44 12.69 7.52
C GLY A 449 -0.96 12.78 8.95
N ALA A 450 -0.38 12.04 9.89
CA ALA A 450 -0.60 12.16 11.33
C ALA A 450 0.64 12.75 12.03
N CYS A 451 0.46 13.32 13.21
CA CYS A 451 1.55 13.82 14.03
C CYS A 451 1.34 13.49 15.50
N ASP A 452 2.45 13.26 16.18
CA ASP A 452 2.55 13.12 17.63
C ASP A 452 3.57 14.17 18.10
N VAL A 453 3.24 14.98 19.11
CA VAL A 453 4.15 16.01 19.63
C VAL A 453 5.09 15.49 20.73
N THR A 454 4.77 14.33 21.31
CA THR A 454 5.47 13.73 22.45
C THR A 454 6.49 12.68 22.05
N ASP A 455 6.54 12.30 20.76
CA ASP A 455 7.26 11.12 20.28
C ASP A 455 6.93 9.88 21.13
N SER A 456 5.63 9.59 21.27
CA SER A 456 5.17 8.44 22.05
C SER A 456 5.64 7.11 21.44
N GLU A 457 5.62 6.03 22.23
CA GLU A 457 5.87 4.68 21.70
C GLU A 457 4.89 4.32 20.58
N THR A 458 3.61 4.70 20.74
CA THR A 458 2.59 4.59 19.70
C THR A 458 3.03 5.27 18.40
N ALA A 459 3.68 6.43 18.46
CA ALA A 459 4.20 7.12 17.28
C ALA A 459 5.42 6.43 16.66
N ARG A 460 6.33 5.88 17.48
CA ARG A 460 7.54 5.19 16.99
C ARG A 460 7.24 3.83 16.35
N ARG A 461 6.28 3.08 16.92
CA ARG A 461 5.93 1.72 16.49
C ARG A 461 4.72 1.66 15.56
N GLY A 462 3.86 2.68 15.57
CA GLY A 462 2.59 2.68 14.84
C GLY A 462 2.74 2.77 13.32
N VAL A 463 2.09 1.84 12.62
CA VAL A 463 1.98 1.82 11.16
C VAL A 463 0.51 1.93 10.77
N ILE A 464 0.22 2.85 9.86
CA ILE A 464 -1.11 3.09 9.29
C ILE A 464 -1.22 2.29 7.98
N LEU A 465 -2.23 1.43 7.90
CA LEU A 465 -2.48 0.56 6.76
C LEU A 465 -3.89 0.77 6.20
N GLY A 466 -3.99 1.58 5.14
CA GLY A 466 -5.23 1.75 4.38
C GLY A 466 -5.53 0.55 3.50
N TYR A 467 -6.74 -0.01 3.58
CA TYR A 467 -7.13 -1.19 2.81
C TYR A 467 -8.11 -0.90 1.67
N ALA A 468 -8.80 0.24 1.70
CA ALA A 468 -9.93 0.53 0.82
C ALA A 468 -9.61 0.55 -0.69
N ALA A 469 -8.38 0.92 -1.06
CA ALA A 469 -7.95 0.99 -2.46
C ALA A 469 -7.52 -0.36 -3.05
N LEU A 470 -7.33 -1.40 -2.23
CA LEU A 470 -6.70 -2.65 -2.62
C LEU A 470 -7.72 -3.80 -2.67
N LEU A 471 -7.51 -4.74 -3.58
CA LEU A 471 -8.26 -6.01 -3.61
C LEU A 471 -7.65 -6.99 -2.58
N PRO A 472 -8.41 -7.93 -2.00
CA PRO A 472 -7.90 -8.91 -1.03
C PRO A 472 -6.62 -9.63 -1.48
N ARG A 473 -6.54 -10.08 -2.73
CA ARG A 473 -5.33 -10.71 -3.26
C ARG A 473 -4.11 -9.78 -3.27
N GLN A 474 -4.30 -8.48 -3.55
CA GLN A 474 -3.22 -7.50 -3.53
C GLN A 474 -2.76 -7.22 -2.10
N ILE A 475 -3.68 -7.27 -1.14
CA ILE A 475 -3.39 -7.13 0.29
C ILE A 475 -2.53 -8.31 0.75
N GLU A 476 -2.96 -9.54 0.47
CA GLU A 476 -2.23 -10.76 0.82
C GLU A 476 -0.81 -10.75 0.24
N GLN A 477 -0.67 -10.40 -1.05
CA GLN A 477 0.63 -10.28 -1.72
C GLN A 477 1.48 -9.15 -1.12
N GLY A 478 0.89 -7.99 -0.84
CA GLY A 478 1.60 -6.86 -0.25
C GLY A 478 2.17 -7.18 1.14
N ILE A 479 1.38 -7.82 2.00
CA ILE A 479 1.80 -8.21 3.35
C ILE A 479 2.80 -9.37 3.33
N ALA A 480 2.65 -10.34 2.40
CA ALA A 480 3.66 -11.38 2.20
C ALA A 480 5.02 -10.80 1.77
N ARG A 481 5.02 -9.88 0.80
CA ARG A 481 6.24 -9.20 0.33
C ARG A 481 6.86 -8.32 1.41
N LEU A 482 6.05 -7.65 2.23
CA LEU A 482 6.53 -6.92 3.39
C LEU A 482 7.26 -7.85 4.37
N SER A 483 6.68 -9.01 4.67
CA SER A 483 7.30 -10.00 5.54
C SER A 483 8.64 -10.50 4.98
N GLU A 484 8.70 -10.83 3.68
CA GLU A 484 9.94 -11.28 3.03
C GLU A 484 11.02 -10.19 3.06
N ALA A 485 10.67 -8.94 2.81
CA ALA A 485 11.60 -7.82 2.83
C ALA A 485 12.17 -7.54 4.24
N ILE A 486 11.37 -7.73 5.29
CA ILE A 486 11.85 -7.65 6.68
C ILE A 486 12.82 -8.79 6.95
N ASP A 487 12.49 -10.01 6.52
CA ASP A 487 13.38 -11.16 6.69
C ASP A 487 14.73 -10.91 6.00
N GLU A 488 14.74 -10.42 4.76
CA GLU A 488 15.95 -10.05 4.02
C GLU A 488 16.75 -8.94 4.72
N ALA A 489 16.08 -7.91 5.25
CA ALA A 489 16.74 -6.81 5.95
C ALA A 489 17.40 -7.24 7.26
N LEU A 490 16.81 -8.22 7.98
CA LEU A 490 17.37 -8.79 9.20
C LEU A 490 18.53 -9.76 8.94
N GLU A 491 18.65 -10.27 7.72
CA GLU A 491 19.74 -11.17 7.30
C GLU A 491 21.04 -10.42 6.94
N LEU A 492 20.96 -9.12 6.63
CA LEU A 492 22.13 -8.31 6.30
C LEU A 492 22.91 -7.88 7.57
N PRO A 493 24.26 -7.79 7.52
CA PRO A 493 25.05 -7.32 8.66
C PRO A 493 24.57 -5.96 9.17
N SER A 494 24.59 -5.74 10.48
CA SER A 494 24.00 -4.60 11.20
C SER A 494 24.43 -3.21 10.68
N GLN A 495 25.50 -3.14 9.89
CA GLN A 495 26.01 -1.93 9.25
C GLN A 495 25.18 -1.47 8.02
N HIS A 496 24.15 -2.22 7.61
CA HIS A 496 23.33 -1.93 6.43
C HIS A 496 21.83 -1.75 6.70
N LEU A 497 21.38 -1.89 7.94
CA LEU A 497 20.07 -1.38 8.34
C LEU A 497 20.17 0.16 8.28
N PRO A 498 19.29 0.85 7.53
CA PRO A 498 19.33 2.31 7.49
C PRO A 498 19.20 2.84 8.92
N ALA A 499 20.21 3.58 9.37
CA ALA A 499 20.16 4.28 10.64
C ALA A 499 18.91 5.18 10.66
N ALA A 500 18.23 5.25 11.80
CA ALA A 500 17.12 6.18 11.97
C ALA A 500 17.62 7.58 11.59
N PRO A 501 17.04 8.25 10.57
CA PRO A 501 17.55 9.54 10.15
C PRO A 501 17.37 10.53 11.30
N THR A 502 18.48 11.13 11.74
CA THR A 502 18.47 12.32 12.58
C THR A 502 17.72 13.42 11.84
N ALA A 503 16.83 14.10 12.55
CA ALA A 503 15.92 15.09 12.00
C ALA A 503 16.66 16.35 11.50
N THR A 504 17.35 16.28 10.36
CA THR A 504 17.77 17.48 9.62
C THR A 504 18.13 17.19 8.17
N SER A 505 17.70 18.15 7.33
CA SER A 505 18.14 18.47 5.97
C SER A 505 17.65 17.64 4.79
N HIS A 506 16.78 18.32 4.04
CA HIS A 506 16.55 18.18 2.61
C HIS A 506 17.87 18.08 1.83
N HIS A 507 18.06 16.98 1.10
CA HIS A 507 18.56 16.93 -0.28
C HIS A 507 19.02 15.50 -0.59
N LEU A 508 18.32 14.82 -1.50
CA LEU A 508 18.89 13.68 -2.22
C LEU A 508 18.49 13.78 -3.68
N ALA A 509 19.43 14.33 -4.45
CA ALA A 509 19.37 14.51 -5.88
C ALA A 509 19.59 13.17 -6.61
N LEU A 510 18.65 12.86 -7.50
CA LEU A 510 18.85 12.39 -8.87
C LEU A 510 20.19 11.70 -9.18
N ARG A 511 20.28 10.39 -8.96
CA ARG A 511 21.02 9.45 -9.83
C ARG A 511 20.20 8.16 -9.93
N PHE A 512 20.36 7.42 -11.02
CA PHE A 512 19.53 6.27 -11.46
C PHE A 512 18.29 6.63 -12.28
N ALA A 513 18.54 7.31 -13.41
CA ALA A 513 17.68 7.21 -14.58
C ALA A 513 18.16 6.03 -15.45
N HIS A 514 17.19 5.29 -16.00
CA HIS A 514 17.31 4.22 -17.01
C HIS A 514 17.61 2.79 -16.52
N GLN A 515 16.55 2.07 -16.15
CA GLN A 515 16.43 0.65 -16.52
C GLN A 515 14.98 0.36 -17.01
N PRO A 516 14.81 -0.34 -18.15
CA PRO A 516 13.50 -0.61 -18.74
C PRO A 516 12.70 -1.66 -17.96
N ALA A 517 11.37 -1.55 -18.09
CA ALA A 517 10.39 -2.39 -17.44
C ALA A 517 10.60 -3.89 -17.74
N LEU A 518 10.73 -4.69 -16.67
CA LEU A 518 10.72 -6.15 -16.75
C LEU A 518 9.36 -6.62 -17.26
N ARG A 519 9.40 -7.45 -18.32
CA ARG A 519 8.26 -8.12 -18.95
C ARG A 519 7.47 -8.96 -17.93
N PRO A 520 6.15 -9.16 -18.12
CA PRO A 520 5.38 -10.11 -17.33
C PRO A 520 5.83 -11.53 -17.71
N SER A 521 6.54 -12.22 -16.81
CA SER A 521 6.78 -13.65 -16.98
C SER A 521 5.52 -14.42 -16.58
N SER A 522 4.86 -15.04 -17.54
CA SER A 522 3.99 -16.18 -17.27
C SER A 522 4.84 -17.26 -16.59
N LEU A 523 4.48 -17.63 -15.36
CA LEU A 523 5.13 -18.72 -14.64
C LEU A 523 5.04 -20.01 -15.48
N PRO A 524 6.17 -20.63 -15.87
CA PRO A 524 6.13 -21.94 -16.51
C PRO A 524 5.58 -22.96 -15.51
N ARG A 525 4.66 -23.80 -15.96
CA ARG A 525 4.30 -25.02 -15.21
C ARG A 525 5.51 -25.95 -15.24
N ALA A 526 6.06 -26.25 -14.07
CA ALA A 526 6.99 -27.35 -13.89
C ALA A 526 6.22 -28.68 -14.03
N SER A 527 5.90 -29.06 -15.26
CA SER A 527 5.44 -30.42 -15.58
C SER A 527 6.20 -30.88 -16.83
N SER A 528 7.46 -31.23 -16.66
CA SER A 528 8.18 -32.03 -17.66
C SER A 528 7.75 -33.48 -17.47
N ARG A 529 6.80 -33.96 -18.28
CA ARG A 529 6.67 -35.40 -18.55
C ARG A 529 7.51 -35.69 -19.80
N PRO A 530 8.55 -36.53 -19.72
CA PRO A 530 9.07 -37.20 -20.89
C PRO A 530 8.02 -38.20 -21.39
N ASP A 531 7.73 -38.19 -22.69
CA ASP A 531 6.99 -39.25 -23.36
C ASP A 531 7.89 -40.50 -23.47
N GLU A 532 7.56 -41.56 -22.74
CA GLU A 532 7.83 -42.95 -23.13
C GLU A 532 6.98 -43.93 -22.28
N PRO A 533 6.43 -45.01 -22.87
CA PRO A 533 5.50 -45.89 -22.16
C PRO A 533 6.26 -47.02 -21.46
N ALA A 534 6.12 -47.12 -20.14
CA ALA A 534 6.40 -48.35 -19.41
C ALA A 534 5.37 -48.51 -18.28
N GLU A 535 4.52 -49.54 -18.42
CA GLU A 535 3.68 -50.05 -17.34
C GLU A 535 4.58 -50.50 -16.18
N SER A 536 4.69 -49.65 -15.15
CA SER A 536 5.20 -50.01 -13.85
C SER A 536 4.35 -49.27 -12.82
N ARG A 537 3.54 -50.00 -12.06
CA ARG A 537 2.84 -49.44 -10.90
C ARG A 537 3.91 -48.90 -9.96
N LEU A 538 4.05 -47.58 -9.88
CA LEU A 538 4.92 -46.98 -8.87
C LEU A 538 4.44 -47.42 -7.47
N PRO A 539 5.36 -47.79 -6.58
CA PRO A 539 5.02 -48.17 -5.22
C PRO A 539 4.30 -47.00 -4.53
N MET A 540 3.28 -47.30 -3.73
CA MET A 540 2.62 -46.28 -2.91
C MET A 540 3.67 -45.47 -2.14
N PRO A 541 3.57 -44.13 -2.08
CA PRO A 541 4.61 -43.34 -1.44
C PRO A 541 4.73 -43.73 0.03
N ILE A 542 5.96 -43.82 0.53
CA ILE A 542 6.27 -44.21 1.91
C ILE A 542 7.11 -43.15 2.61
N VAL A 543 7.02 -43.07 3.93
CA VAL A 543 7.93 -42.27 4.76
C VAL A 543 9.30 -42.93 4.79
N SER A 544 10.29 -42.32 4.13
CA SER A 544 11.67 -42.80 4.06
C SER A 544 12.47 -42.43 5.32
N SER A 545 12.27 -41.22 5.84
CA SER A 545 12.94 -40.79 7.07
C SER A 545 12.16 -39.70 7.81
N ILE A 546 12.38 -39.65 9.13
CA ILE A 546 11.75 -38.72 10.06
C ILE A 546 12.86 -38.01 10.84
N TYR A 547 12.79 -36.69 10.92
CA TYR A 547 13.77 -35.87 11.63
C TYR A 547 13.13 -34.84 12.56
N ARG A 548 13.78 -34.60 13.69
CA ARG A 548 13.58 -33.43 14.56
C ARG A 548 14.86 -32.59 14.63
N TYR A 549 14.70 -31.32 14.96
CA TYR A 549 15.75 -30.33 15.13
C TYR A 549 15.59 -29.65 16.50
N PRO A 550 16.02 -30.30 17.61
CA PRO A 550 15.68 -29.85 18.96
C PRO A 550 16.13 -28.42 19.27
N ILE A 551 17.24 -27.98 18.68
CA ILE A 551 17.71 -26.59 18.73
C ILE A 551 17.62 -25.99 17.33
N LYS A 552 16.90 -24.87 17.20
CA LYS A 552 16.71 -24.14 15.94
C LYS A 552 18.07 -23.79 15.33
N GLY A 553 18.26 -24.17 14.06
CA GLY A 553 19.49 -23.90 13.30
C GLY A 553 20.57 -24.97 13.42
N LEU A 554 20.52 -25.87 14.41
CA LEU A 554 21.58 -26.87 14.66
C LEU A 554 21.28 -28.24 14.03
N SER A 555 22.02 -29.30 14.39
CA SER A 555 21.99 -30.60 13.69
C SER A 555 20.64 -31.34 13.80
N PRO A 556 20.26 -32.14 12.78
CA PRO A 556 19.10 -33.03 12.85
C PRO A 556 19.32 -34.21 13.80
N GLN A 557 18.23 -34.75 14.34
CA GLN A 557 18.17 -36.06 14.98
C GLN A 557 17.14 -36.93 14.26
N ARG A 558 17.57 -38.11 13.80
CA ARG A 558 16.70 -39.09 13.15
C ARG A 558 15.80 -39.77 14.19
N LEU A 559 14.55 -40.00 13.83
CA LEU A 559 13.58 -40.75 14.63
C LEU A 559 13.09 -41.96 13.85
N ASP A 560 12.81 -43.06 14.54
CA ASP A 560 12.19 -44.24 13.93
C ASP A 560 10.67 -44.10 13.82
N HIS A 561 10.06 -43.38 14.77
CA HIS A 561 8.64 -43.07 14.81
C HIS A 561 8.37 -41.74 15.54
N VAL A 562 7.17 -41.18 15.35
CA VAL A 562 6.68 -39.99 16.03
C VAL A 562 5.15 -40.04 16.18
N VAL A 563 4.63 -39.52 17.29
CA VAL A 563 3.17 -39.37 17.51
C VAL A 563 2.79 -37.90 17.34
N LEU A 564 2.02 -37.59 16.30
CA LEU A 564 1.54 -36.24 16.05
C LEU A 564 0.22 -35.99 16.79
N GLN A 565 0.06 -34.78 17.33
CA GLN A 565 -1.18 -34.32 17.94
C GLN A 565 -1.87 -33.28 17.05
N ALA A 566 -3.20 -33.36 16.92
CA ALA A 566 -3.98 -32.41 16.13
C ALA A 566 -3.79 -30.96 16.63
N GLY A 567 -3.51 -30.05 15.70
CA GLY A 567 -3.29 -28.63 16.00
C GLY A 567 -1.97 -28.30 16.71
N GLN A 568 -1.14 -29.28 17.06
CA GLN A 568 0.18 -29.09 17.66
C GLN A 568 1.29 -29.15 16.60
N THR A 569 2.47 -28.66 16.93
CA THR A 569 3.62 -28.76 16.02
C THR A 569 4.28 -30.16 16.08
N PHE A 570 5.37 -30.35 15.34
CA PHE A 570 6.18 -31.55 15.44
C PHE A 570 6.73 -31.72 16.87
N PRO A 571 6.49 -32.86 17.55
CA PRO A 571 6.88 -33.07 18.94
C PRO A 571 8.37 -32.82 19.17
N GLN A 572 8.68 -32.05 20.21
CA GLN A 572 10.05 -31.77 20.67
C GLN A 572 10.97 -31.17 19.57
N ASP A 573 10.40 -30.62 18.51
CA ASP A 573 11.14 -29.90 17.46
C ASP A 573 11.36 -28.45 17.86
N ARG A 574 12.55 -27.91 17.61
CA ARG A 574 12.94 -26.50 17.86
C ARG A 574 12.55 -25.99 19.27
N LEU A 575 12.72 -26.83 20.29
CA LEU A 575 12.47 -26.50 21.70
C LEU A 575 13.39 -25.38 22.20
N PHE A 576 14.62 -25.32 21.70
CA PHE A 576 15.59 -24.29 22.02
C PHE A 576 15.98 -23.50 20.77
N ALA A 577 16.48 -22.29 20.98
CA ALA A 577 17.13 -21.50 19.95
C ALA A 577 18.22 -20.61 20.56
N LEU A 578 19.21 -20.23 19.76
CA LEU A 578 20.22 -19.26 20.16
C LEU A 578 19.80 -17.88 19.65
N ALA A 579 19.26 -17.02 20.51
CA ALA A 579 18.91 -15.66 20.18
C ALA A 579 20.19 -14.81 20.03
N ARG A 580 20.27 -14.01 18.97
CA ARG A 580 21.39 -13.08 18.74
C ARG A 580 21.45 -12.01 19.82
N PRO A 581 22.63 -11.41 20.08
CA PRO A 581 22.77 -10.33 21.05
C PRO A 581 21.83 -9.16 20.74
N ARG A 582 21.25 -8.55 21.79
CA ARG A 582 20.26 -7.46 21.68
C ARG A 582 18.97 -7.82 20.94
N SER A 583 18.75 -9.10 20.64
CA SER A 583 17.46 -9.58 20.17
C SER A 583 16.40 -9.32 21.24
N PRO A 584 15.20 -8.78 20.88
CA PRO A 584 14.12 -8.55 21.82
C PRO A 584 13.44 -9.84 22.29
N ILE A 585 13.98 -11.01 21.93
CA ILE A 585 13.52 -12.31 22.38
C ILE A 585 13.93 -12.49 23.84
N ASP A 586 12.93 -12.45 24.72
CA ASP A 586 13.10 -12.76 26.13
C ASP A 586 13.24 -14.27 26.35
N ALA A 587 13.90 -14.68 27.45
CA ALA A 587 14.13 -16.07 27.82
C ALA A 587 12.83 -16.86 28.08
N HIS A 588 11.69 -16.17 28.20
CA HIS A 588 10.45 -16.76 28.66
C HIS A 588 9.24 -16.66 27.70
N ILE A 589 9.29 -15.98 26.54
CA ILE A 589 8.01 -15.49 25.92
C ILE A 589 7.82 -15.76 24.41
N ALA A 590 8.84 -16.07 23.60
CA ALA A 590 8.62 -16.13 22.15
C ALA A 590 8.23 -17.53 21.61
N LYS A 591 6.95 -17.74 21.27
CA LYS A 591 6.48 -18.94 20.53
C LYS A 591 6.98 -18.99 19.09
N TRP A 592 7.42 -17.88 18.51
CA TRP A 592 7.99 -17.79 17.16
C TRP A 592 8.71 -16.44 17.05
N ALA A 593 9.68 -16.33 16.15
CA ALA A 593 10.36 -15.06 15.85
C ALA A 593 11.04 -15.13 14.49
N LYS A 594 11.28 -13.97 13.86
CA LYS A 594 11.92 -13.90 12.55
C LYS A 594 13.32 -14.51 12.61
N LYS A 595 13.66 -15.33 11.61
CA LYS A 595 14.92 -16.11 11.54
C LYS A 595 16.19 -15.29 11.75
N GLY A 596 16.24 -14.04 11.29
CA GLY A 596 17.40 -13.15 11.48
C GLY A 596 17.69 -12.76 12.93
N LEU A 597 16.78 -13.05 13.85
CA LEU A 597 16.96 -12.83 15.30
C LEU A 597 17.67 -13.98 16.01
N PHE A 598 17.92 -15.09 15.31
CA PHE A 598 18.58 -16.27 15.84
C PHE A 598 19.91 -16.53 15.14
N VAL A 599 20.80 -17.22 15.84
CA VAL A 599 22.02 -17.82 15.26
C VAL A 599 21.57 -18.96 14.35
N MET A 600 21.84 -18.86 13.06
CA MET A 600 21.25 -19.71 12.03
C MET A 600 22.27 -20.03 10.94
N LEU A 601 22.28 -21.28 10.47
CA LEU A 601 23.22 -21.78 9.45
C LEU A 601 23.33 -20.89 8.21
N MET A 602 22.24 -20.23 7.84
CA MET A 602 22.21 -19.34 6.66
C MET A 602 22.97 -18.02 6.83
N LEU A 603 23.19 -17.59 8.08
CA LEU A 603 23.91 -16.38 8.48
C LEU A 603 25.28 -16.69 9.10
N ASP A 604 25.40 -17.87 9.71
CA ASP A 604 26.50 -18.26 10.57
C ASP A 604 27.03 -19.64 10.13
N GLU A 605 27.89 -19.66 9.12
CA GLU A 605 28.36 -20.90 8.46
C GLU A 605 29.17 -21.82 9.38
N ALA A 606 29.86 -21.27 10.38
CA ALA A 606 30.65 -22.02 11.36
C ALA A 606 29.80 -23.02 12.17
N LEU A 607 28.48 -22.83 12.26
CA LEU A 607 27.57 -23.82 12.88
C LEU A 607 27.64 -25.19 12.21
N ALA A 608 28.05 -25.23 10.96
CA ALA A 608 28.10 -26.45 10.18
C ALA A 608 29.35 -27.31 10.46
N GLU A 609 30.35 -26.74 11.14
CA GLU A 609 31.58 -27.45 11.54
C GLU A 609 31.34 -28.38 12.73
N VAL A 610 30.19 -28.26 13.41
CA VAL A 610 29.86 -29.00 14.62
C VAL A 610 28.59 -29.83 14.46
N ARG A 611 28.60 -31.02 15.07
CA ARG A 611 27.43 -31.89 15.23
C ARG A 611 26.91 -31.78 16.65
N THR A 612 25.62 -31.57 16.78
CA THR A 612 24.96 -31.35 18.08
C THR A 612 23.93 -32.44 18.34
N HIS A 613 23.88 -32.95 19.56
CA HIS A 613 22.84 -33.88 19.99
C HIS A 613 22.25 -33.42 21.33
N LEU A 614 20.92 -33.35 21.41
CA LEU A 614 20.16 -33.07 22.62
C LEU A 614 19.27 -34.28 22.97
N ASP A 615 19.49 -34.89 24.12
CA ASP A 615 18.47 -35.72 24.73
C ASP A 615 17.41 -34.78 25.33
N VAL A 616 16.19 -34.85 24.79
CA VAL A 616 15.10 -33.94 25.15
C VAL A 616 14.39 -34.32 26.44
N GLU A 617 14.63 -35.52 26.98
CA GLU A 617 14.10 -35.96 28.27
C GLU A 617 15.02 -35.56 29.41
N THR A 618 16.31 -35.85 29.28
CA THR A 618 17.33 -35.53 30.29
C THR A 618 17.88 -34.11 30.18
N LEU A 619 17.74 -33.49 29.01
CA LEU A 619 18.36 -32.22 28.61
C LEU A 619 19.90 -32.29 28.51
N ASP A 620 20.47 -33.48 28.36
CA ASP A 620 21.88 -33.66 28.09
C ASP A 620 22.21 -33.25 26.65
N PHE A 621 23.12 -32.29 26.52
CA PHE A 621 23.50 -31.67 25.26
C PHE A 621 24.99 -31.88 24.99
N THR A 622 25.30 -32.37 23.79
CA THR A 622 26.68 -32.59 23.34
C THR A 622 26.96 -31.87 22.03
N ILE A 623 28.20 -31.39 21.89
CA ILE A 623 28.75 -30.80 20.68
C ILE A 623 30.00 -31.58 20.29
N GLN A 624 30.08 -32.01 19.04
CA GLN A 624 31.19 -32.80 18.50
C GLN A 624 31.70 -32.17 17.19
N GLN A 625 32.99 -32.33 16.91
CA GLN A 625 33.60 -31.99 15.61
C GLN A 625 34.39 -33.21 15.14
N GLY A 626 33.97 -33.80 14.01
CA GLY A 626 34.44 -35.13 13.61
C GLY A 626 34.15 -36.16 14.72
N ASN A 627 35.19 -36.88 15.16
CA ASN A 627 35.08 -37.87 16.26
C ASN A 627 35.40 -37.29 17.64
N ARG A 628 35.68 -35.98 17.77
CA ARG A 628 36.06 -35.35 19.03
C ARG A 628 34.85 -34.69 19.68
N GLN A 629 34.61 -35.01 20.95
CA GLN A 629 33.65 -34.27 21.77
C GLN A 629 34.26 -32.94 22.24
N LEU A 630 33.59 -31.84 21.92
CA LEU A 630 34.01 -30.48 22.28
C LEU A 630 33.31 -29.97 23.53
N LEU A 631 32.06 -30.36 23.74
CA LEU A 631 31.25 -29.96 24.90
C LEU A 631 30.24 -31.06 25.26
N ALA A 632 30.02 -31.28 26.55
CA ALA A 632 28.93 -32.11 27.07
C ALA A 632 28.42 -31.48 28.37
N VAL A 633 27.17 -31.03 28.37
CA VAL A 633 26.56 -30.27 29.46
C VAL A 633 25.08 -30.60 29.59
N ASN A 634 24.50 -30.33 30.75
CA ASN A 634 23.07 -30.46 30.95
C ASN A 634 22.38 -29.08 30.87
N LEU A 635 21.44 -28.91 29.94
CA LEU A 635 20.72 -27.64 29.70
C LEU A 635 19.66 -27.32 30.78
N ALA A 636 19.39 -28.21 31.73
CA ALA A 636 18.61 -27.86 32.91
C ALA A 636 19.39 -26.93 33.85
N SER A 637 20.72 -27.02 33.86
CA SER A 637 21.60 -26.19 34.69
C SER A 637 21.92 -24.84 34.04
N GLU A 638 21.93 -23.77 34.84
CA GLU A 638 22.30 -22.42 34.38
C GLU A 638 23.75 -22.37 33.86
N LYS A 639 24.66 -23.05 34.58
CA LYS A 639 26.05 -23.24 34.15
C LYS A 639 26.16 -23.90 32.77
N GLY A 640 25.40 -24.98 32.53
CA GLY A 640 25.40 -25.67 31.25
C GLY A 640 24.90 -24.79 30.11
N ARG A 641 23.88 -23.96 30.34
CA ARG A 641 23.40 -22.99 29.34
C ARG A 641 24.47 -21.93 29.02
N PHE A 642 25.12 -21.38 30.05
CA PHE A 642 26.18 -20.39 29.87
C PHE A 642 27.38 -20.95 29.08
N GLU A 643 27.76 -22.19 29.34
CA GLU A 643 28.85 -22.84 28.58
C GLU A 643 28.51 -23.01 27.09
N VAL A 644 27.25 -23.32 26.77
CA VAL A 644 26.76 -23.37 25.38
C VAL A 644 26.79 -21.98 24.73
N GLU A 645 26.26 -20.97 25.41
CA GLU A 645 26.27 -19.58 24.93
C GLU A 645 27.69 -19.08 24.65
N ALA A 646 28.62 -19.33 25.58
CA ALA A 646 30.02 -18.98 25.42
C ALA A 646 30.71 -19.78 24.31
N PHE A 647 30.34 -21.05 24.12
CA PHE A 647 30.84 -21.87 23.01
C PHE A 647 30.44 -21.28 21.66
N PHE A 648 29.15 -20.98 21.45
CA PHE A 648 28.67 -20.43 20.19
C PHE A 648 29.17 -19.00 19.93
N GLN A 649 29.44 -18.21 20.98
CA GLN A 649 30.13 -16.93 20.81
C GLN A 649 31.53 -17.08 20.22
N ARG A 650 32.28 -18.10 20.64
CA ARG A 650 33.61 -18.38 20.07
C ARG A 650 33.53 -18.98 18.67
N LEU A 651 32.55 -19.85 18.44
CA LEU A 651 32.35 -20.48 17.14
C LEU A 651 31.92 -19.47 16.06
N VAL A 652 31.14 -18.45 16.43
CA VAL A 652 30.60 -17.44 15.50
C VAL A 652 31.06 -16.04 15.92
N PRO A 653 32.30 -15.62 15.56
CA PRO A 653 32.86 -14.34 16.00
C PRO A 653 32.07 -13.11 15.54
N THR A 654 31.25 -13.25 14.48
CA THR A 654 30.45 -12.17 13.87
C THR A 654 29.23 -11.75 14.70
N LEU A 655 28.90 -12.45 15.79
CA LEU A 655 27.71 -12.17 16.60
C LEU A 655 27.75 -10.84 17.35
N ASN A 656 28.91 -10.18 17.49
CA ASN A 656 29.07 -8.90 18.20
C ASN A 656 28.52 -8.90 19.64
N GLY A 657 28.58 -10.04 20.32
CA GLY A 657 28.17 -10.24 21.72
C GLY A 657 27.72 -11.68 21.96
N THR A 658 27.64 -12.12 23.22
CA THR A 658 27.24 -13.51 23.54
C THR A 658 25.78 -13.77 23.16
N PRO A 659 25.46 -14.82 22.37
CA PRO A 659 24.09 -15.21 22.10
C PRO A 659 23.44 -15.76 23.36
N ARG A 660 22.11 -15.78 23.41
CA ARG A 660 21.33 -16.30 24.55
C ARG A 660 20.58 -17.57 24.16
N LEU A 661 20.76 -18.64 24.90
CA LEU A 661 20.02 -19.89 24.71
C LEU A 661 18.63 -19.75 25.32
N VAL A 662 17.62 -19.63 24.46
CA VAL A 662 16.22 -19.49 24.84
C VAL A 662 15.48 -20.82 24.69
N ARG A 663 14.53 -21.08 25.58
CA ARG A 663 13.66 -22.26 25.55
C ARG A 663 12.23 -21.81 25.26
N ALA A 664 11.53 -22.53 24.40
CA ALA A 664 10.12 -22.28 24.17
C ALA A 664 9.28 -22.75 25.39
N GLU A 665 8.17 -22.06 25.67
CA GLU A 665 7.21 -22.48 26.71
C GLU A 665 6.68 -23.90 26.47
N THR A 666 6.06 -24.51 27.48
CA THR A 666 5.47 -25.86 27.36
C THR A 666 4.50 -25.95 26.17
N GLY A 667 4.86 -26.73 25.15
CA GLY A 667 4.10 -26.86 23.88
C GLY A 667 4.43 -25.79 22.81
N GLY A 668 5.44 -24.96 23.03
CA GLY A 668 5.95 -23.96 22.07
C GLY A 668 7.21 -24.42 21.32
N HIS A 669 7.49 -23.79 20.17
CA HIS A 669 8.57 -24.19 19.26
C HIS A 669 9.07 -22.99 18.45
N PHE A 670 10.38 -22.76 18.32
CA PHE A 670 10.88 -21.58 17.61
C PHE A 670 10.76 -21.67 16.08
N MET A 671 9.63 -21.25 15.54
CA MET A 671 9.33 -21.17 14.10
C MET A 671 9.58 -19.78 13.52
N ASP A 672 9.75 -19.69 12.20
CA ASP A 672 9.91 -18.41 11.48
C ASP A 672 8.59 -17.65 11.33
N LYS A 673 7.48 -18.38 11.43
CA LYS A 673 6.09 -17.93 11.33
C LYS A 673 5.28 -18.57 12.46
N PRO A 674 4.18 -17.95 12.91
CA PRO A 674 3.35 -18.42 14.02
C PRO A 674 2.55 -19.71 13.75
N ASP A 675 2.88 -20.49 12.72
CA ASP A 675 2.06 -21.62 12.28
C ASP A 675 2.57 -22.95 12.83
N ASN A 676 1.65 -23.80 13.29
CA ASN A 676 1.94 -25.16 13.71
C ASN A 676 1.96 -26.11 12.50
N VAL A 677 3.06 -26.08 11.76
CA VAL A 677 3.23 -26.86 10.53
C VAL A 677 4.34 -27.90 10.63
N VAL A 678 4.13 -29.03 9.97
CA VAL A 678 5.14 -30.08 9.73
C VAL A 678 5.63 -29.95 8.30
N SER A 679 6.94 -30.02 8.08
CA SER A 679 7.53 -29.88 6.76
C SER A 679 7.75 -31.25 6.09
N LEU A 680 7.38 -31.37 4.81
CA LEU A 680 7.54 -32.58 4.01
C LEU A 680 8.36 -32.31 2.74
N ILE A 681 9.26 -33.25 2.43
CA ILE A 681 10.05 -33.30 1.19
C ILE A 681 9.77 -34.61 0.46
N ASN A 682 9.55 -34.51 -0.84
CA ASN A 682 9.52 -35.63 -1.74
C ASN A 682 10.92 -35.86 -2.33
N LEU A 683 11.52 -37.02 -2.08
CA LEU A 683 12.86 -37.36 -2.57
C LEU A 683 12.90 -37.53 -4.09
N ALA A 684 11.78 -37.87 -4.74
CA ALA A 684 11.71 -37.92 -6.19
C ALA A 684 11.86 -36.52 -6.81
N THR A 685 11.29 -35.49 -6.19
CA THR A 685 11.50 -34.08 -6.57
C THR A 685 12.98 -33.69 -6.47
N VAL A 686 13.67 -34.12 -5.40
CA VAL A 686 15.10 -33.83 -5.22
C VAL A 686 15.93 -34.50 -6.32
N ARG A 687 15.71 -35.78 -6.60
CA ARG A 687 16.41 -36.49 -7.68
C ARG A 687 16.14 -35.91 -9.07
N ALA A 688 14.91 -35.46 -9.32
CA ALA A 688 14.59 -34.75 -10.57
C ALA A 688 15.38 -33.44 -10.71
N LEU A 689 15.61 -32.72 -9.61
CA LEU A 689 16.44 -31.52 -9.62
C LEU A 689 17.93 -31.84 -9.79
N GLU A 690 18.45 -32.90 -9.16
CA GLU A 690 19.83 -33.35 -9.35
C GLU A 690 20.09 -33.69 -10.83
N ALA A 691 19.18 -34.42 -11.46
CA ALA A 691 19.25 -34.74 -12.88
C ALA A 691 19.21 -33.48 -13.76
N GLN A 692 18.39 -32.49 -13.40
CA GLN A 692 18.27 -31.25 -14.16
C GLN A 692 19.46 -30.31 -13.99
N TRP A 693 20.05 -30.24 -12.79
CA TRP A 693 21.11 -29.29 -12.47
C TRP A 693 22.52 -29.86 -12.64
N GLY A 694 22.67 -31.18 -12.70
CA GLY A 694 23.96 -31.85 -12.90
C GLY A 694 24.87 -31.84 -11.67
N PHE A 695 24.31 -31.63 -10.47
CA PHE A 695 25.03 -31.77 -9.20
C PHE A 695 24.15 -32.45 -8.15
N GLU A 696 24.79 -33.17 -7.23
CA GLU A 696 24.14 -33.87 -6.11
C GLU A 696 23.62 -32.87 -5.07
N VAL A 697 22.43 -33.15 -4.53
CA VAL A 697 21.72 -32.30 -3.57
C VAL A 697 21.32 -33.14 -2.36
N ASP A 698 22.12 -33.03 -1.29
CA ASP A 698 21.79 -33.66 -0.01
C ASP A 698 20.39 -33.21 0.48
N PRO A 699 19.41 -34.13 0.65
CA PRO A 699 18.06 -33.79 1.08
C PRO A 699 17.98 -33.11 2.46
N LEU A 700 18.96 -33.30 3.35
CA LEU A 700 19.01 -32.68 4.66
C LEU A 700 19.22 -31.16 4.60
N ARG A 701 19.65 -30.62 3.45
CA ARG A 701 19.67 -29.17 3.19
C ARG A 701 18.30 -28.52 3.41
N PHE A 702 17.23 -29.26 3.12
CA PHE A 702 15.85 -28.76 3.22
C PHE A 702 15.28 -28.79 4.63
N ARG A 703 15.99 -29.45 5.56
CA ARG A 703 15.70 -29.51 6.98
C ARG A 703 14.23 -29.86 7.28
N ALA A 704 13.69 -30.85 6.56
CA ALA A 704 12.29 -31.23 6.67
C ALA A 704 12.06 -32.23 7.80
N ASN A 705 10.84 -32.28 8.32
CA ASN A 705 10.48 -33.24 9.35
C ASN A 705 10.21 -34.63 8.76
N LEU A 706 9.55 -34.68 7.61
CA LEU A 706 9.19 -35.91 6.91
C LEU A 706 9.82 -35.91 5.52
N TYR A 707 10.46 -37.02 5.17
CA TYR A 707 10.93 -37.30 3.82
C TYR A 707 10.19 -38.51 3.30
N ILE A 708 9.61 -38.38 2.11
CA ILE A 708 8.88 -39.45 1.45
C ILE A 708 9.57 -39.88 0.17
N ASP A 709 9.35 -41.13 -0.21
CA ASP A 709 9.82 -41.71 -1.46
C ASP A 709 8.68 -42.50 -2.13
N GLY A 710 8.75 -42.71 -3.44
CA GLY A 710 7.73 -43.41 -4.24
C GLY A 710 6.63 -42.52 -4.85
N ALA A 711 6.58 -41.23 -4.52
CA ALA A 711 5.73 -40.26 -5.23
C ALA A 711 6.39 -39.78 -6.54
N GLU A 712 5.60 -39.27 -7.47
CA GLU A 712 6.11 -38.63 -8.69
C GLU A 712 6.83 -37.32 -8.36
N PRO A 713 7.84 -36.89 -9.14
CA PRO A 713 8.45 -35.58 -8.96
C PRO A 713 7.41 -34.46 -8.98
N TRP A 714 7.45 -33.59 -7.98
CA TRP A 714 6.54 -32.46 -7.75
C TRP A 714 5.10 -32.81 -7.35
N GLU A 715 4.76 -34.09 -7.21
CA GLU A 715 3.40 -34.54 -6.89
C GLU A 715 2.88 -33.93 -5.57
N GLU A 716 3.76 -33.64 -4.62
CA GLU A 716 3.40 -33.04 -3.34
C GLU A 716 2.69 -31.68 -3.49
N PHE A 717 2.92 -30.96 -4.59
CA PHE A 717 2.25 -29.69 -4.88
C PHE A 717 0.79 -29.86 -5.32
N ASP A 718 0.44 -31.01 -5.90
CA ASP A 718 -0.94 -31.32 -6.31
C ASP A 718 -1.83 -31.67 -5.12
N TRP A 719 -1.21 -31.97 -3.98
CA TRP A 719 -1.91 -32.27 -2.74
C TRP A 719 -2.33 -31.02 -1.97
N ILE A 720 -1.87 -29.82 -2.35
CA ILE A 720 -2.19 -28.56 -1.66
C ILE A 720 -3.71 -28.36 -1.57
N GLY A 721 -4.18 -28.09 -0.36
CA GLY A 721 -5.61 -27.97 -0.07
C GLY A 721 -6.34 -29.31 -0.02
N ARG A 722 -5.63 -30.44 0.11
CA ARG A 722 -6.20 -31.78 0.35
C ARG A 722 -5.73 -32.32 1.70
N ASP A 723 -6.51 -33.28 2.21
CA ASP A 723 -6.12 -34.05 3.38
C ASP A 723 -5.43 -35.32 2.88
N ILE A 724 -4.29 -35.66 3.46
CA ILE A 724 -3.53 -36.88 3.19
C ILE A 724 -3.43 -37.70 4.46
N VAL A 725 -3.37 -39.02 4.32
CA VAL A 725 -3.17 -39.97 5.40
C VAL A 725 -1.72 -40.42 5.37
N ILE A 726 -1.02 -40.28 6.50
CA ILE A 726 0.35 -40.77 6.66
C ILE A 726 0.37 -41.63 7.92
N GLY A 727 0.55 -42.94 7.76
CA GLY A 727 0.36 -43.88 8.86
C GLY A 727 -1.04 -43.74 9.47
N ASP A 728 -1.12 -43.43 10.77
CA ASP A 728 -2.40 -43.24 11.47
C ASP A 728 -2.86 -41.77 11.51
N ALA A 729 -2.03 -40.83 11.04
CA ALA A 729 -2.30 -39.40 11.11
C ALA A 729 -3.00 -38.90 9.83
N VAL A 730 -3.94 -37.96 9.99
CA VAL A 730 -4.54 -37.22 8.87
C VAL A 730 -4.01 -35.80 8.88
N MET A 731 -3.44 -35.37 7.75
CA MET A 731 -2.75 -34.09 7.62
C MET A 731 -3.30 -33.29 6.44
N ARG A 732 -3.59 -32.02 6.67
CA ARG A 732 -3.93 -31.07 5.61
C ARG A 732 -2.66 -30.56 4.96
N VAL A 733 -2.52 -30.69 3.64
CA VAL A 733 -1.44 -30.00 2.92
C VAL A 733 -1.82 -28.53 2.79
N ASP A 734 -1.11 -27.66 3.49
CA ASP A 734 -1.46 -26.25 3.62
C ASP A 734 -0.95 -25.42 2.43
N ARG A 735 0.36 -25.47 2.17
CA ARG A 735 1.02 -24.62 1.17
C ARG A 735 2.40 -25.14 0.77
N ARG A 736 2.96 -24.56 -0.30
CA ARG A 736 4.35 -24.76 -0.73
C ARG A 736 5.34 -24.19 0.31
N ASN A 737 6.50 -24.82 0.41
CA ASN A 737 7.57 -24.39 1.30
C ASN A 737 8.65 -23.61 0.52
N GLY A 738 8.68 -22.29 0.70
CA GLY A 738 9.66 -21.40 0.08
C GLY A 738 11.03 -21.50 0.72
N ARG A 739 12.06 -21.84 -0.06
CA ARG A 739 13.43 -22.05 0.41
C ARG A 739 14.20 -20.74 0.55
N CYS A 740 15.21 -20.75 1.41
CA CYS A 740 16.06 -19.60 1.72
C CYS A 740 17.53 -20.03 1.72
N GLY A 741 18.46 -19.09 1.92
CA GLY A 741 19.89 -19.35 1.84
C GLY A 741 20.41 -20.47 2.76
N ALA A 742 19.64 -20.93 3.75
CA ALA A 742 19.99 -22.11 4.56
C ALA A 742 20.26 -23.36 3.72
N THR A 743 19.53 -23.54 2.61
CA THR A 743 19.69 -24.71 1.73
C THR A 743 21.01 -24.71 0.95
N ASN A 744 21.69 -23.56 0.91
CA ASN A 744 22.96 -23.40 0.19
C ASN A 744 24.13 -24.04 0.95
N VAL A 745 23.93 -24.35 2.24
CA VAL A 745 24.95 -24.94 3.10
C VAL A 745 24.83 -26.46 3.08
N ASN A 746 25.96 -27.13 2.81
CA ASN A 746 26.07 -28.58 2.84
C ASN A 746 25.97 -29.09 4.28
N PRO A 747 25.03 -30.00 4.61
CA PRO A 747 24.84 -30.46 5.99
C PRO A 747 25.95 -31.42 6.48
N VAL A 748 26.78 -31.94 5.57
CA VAL A 748 27.92 -32.83 5.90
C VAL A 748 29.22 -32.05 6.03
N THR A 749 29.53 -31.20 5.05
CA THR A 749 30.82 -30.48 4.98
C THR A 749 30.75 -29.07 5.57
N GLY A 750 29.55 -28.53 5.70
CA GLY A 750 29.31 -27.19 6.20
C GLY A 750 29.63 -26.05 5.25
N ARG A 751 30.05 -26.35 4.02
CA ARG A 751 30.37 -25.34 3.02
C ARG A 751 29.12 -24.83 2.32
N ARG A 752 29.11 -23.53 2.00
CA ARG A 752 28.10 -22.93 1.12
C ARG A 752 28.48 -23.18 -0.33
N ASP A 753 28.08 -24.34 -0.84
CA ASP A 753 28.52 -24.89 -2.13
C ASP A 753 27.49 -24.77 -3.25
N LEU A 754 26.22 -24.45 -2.95
CA LEU A 754 25.14 -24.36 -3.93
C LEU A 754 24.33 -23.05 -3.80
N ASP A 755 23.57 -22.66 -4.84
CA ASP A 755 22.54 -21.61 -4.75
C ASP A 755 21.14 -22.12 -5.09
N ILE A 756 20.59 -23.00 -4.24
CA ILE A 756 19.32 -23.67 -4.50
C ILE A 756 18.15 -22.69 -4.72
N PRO A 757 17.92 -21.65 -3.89
CA PRO A 757 16.83 -20.68 -4.11
C PRO A 757 17.02 -19.86 -5.39
N GLY A 758 18.26 -19.54 -5.76
CA GLY A 758 18.57 -18.89 -7.04
C GLY A 758 18.26 -19.81 -8.22
N SER A 759 18.75 -21.05 -8.20
CA SER A 759 18.51 -22.06 -9.23
C SER A 759 17.03 -22.39 -9.41
N LEU A 760 16.26 -22.51 -8.32
CA LEU A 760 14.81 -22.70 -8.39
C LEU A 760 14.12 -21.52 -9.08
N ARG A 761 14.50 -20.27 -8.72
CA ARG A 761 13.93 -19.07 -9.35
C ARG A 761 14.27 -18.98 -10.83
N ALA A 762 15.49 -19.32 -11.21
CA ALA A 762 15.92 -19.32 -12.60
C ALA A 762 15.18 -20.37 -13.43
N ALA A 763 15.01 -21.59 -12.90
CA ALA A 763 14.37 -22.69 -13.62
C ALA A 763 12.82 -22.61 -13.64
N PHE A 764 12.19 -22.17 -12.55
CA PHE A 764 10.74 -22.29 -12.34
C PHE A 764 10.03 -20.96 -12.03
N GLY A 765 10.76 -19.85 -11.89
CA GLY A 765 10.19 -18.55 -11.52
C GLY A 765 9.79 -18.41 -10.05
N HIS A 766 10.09 -19.40 -9.20
CA HIS A 766 9.83 -19.40 -7.75
C HIS A 766 10.93 -20.11 -6.97
N LYS A 767 10.99 -19.95 -5.64
CA LYS A 767 11.97 -20.62 -4.77
C LYS A 767 11.40 -21.77 -3.92
N ASP A 768 10.21 -22.25 -4.28
CA ASP A 768 9.48 -23.25 -3.52
C ASP A 768 9.92 -24.69 -3.83
N LEU A 769 9.99 -25.52 -2.79
CA LEU A 769 10.25 -26.95 -2.89
C LEU A 769 9.70 -27.65 -1.63
N GLY A 770 8.96 -28.75 -1.77
CA GLY A 770 8.26 -29.40 -0.65
C GLY A 770 7.09 -28.59 -0.08
N VAL A 771 6.39 -29.15 0.90
CA VAL A 771 5.13 -28.61 1.43
C VAL A 771 5.10 -28.52 2.95
N TYR A 772 4.22 -27.66 3.45
CA TYR A 772 3.83 -27.62 4.87
C TYR A 772 2.51 -28.35 5.07
N LEU A 773 2.46 -29.14 6.14
CA LEU A 773 1.33 -29.95 6.55
C LEU A 773 0.79 -29.47 7.90
N MET A 774 -0.52 -29.56 8.12
CA MET A 774 -1.16 -29.32 9.42
C MET A 774 -1.84 -30.59 9.90
N THR A 775 -1.51 -31.04 11.11
CA THR A 775 -2.13 -32.24 11.70
C THR A 775 -3.61 -31.98 12.01
N ARG A 776 -4.51 -32.69 11.32
CA ARG A 776 -5.97 -32.62 11.51
C ARG A 776 -6.46 -33.67 12.50
N LYS A 777 -5.91 -34.88 12.41
CA LYS A 777 -6.17 -36.00 13.33
C LYS A 777 -4.85 -36.50 13.89
N SER A 778 -4.79 -36.64 15.21
CA SER A 778 -3.64 -37.23 15.90
C SER A 778 -3.38 -38.66 15.44
N GLY A 779 -2.12 -39.07 15.38
CA GLY A 779 -1.74 -40.41 14.94
C GLY A 779 -0.23 -40.64 14.96
N ALA A 780 0.17 -41.92 14.96
CA ALA A 780 1.56 -42.33 14.88
C ALA A 780 2.02 -42.41 13.42
N ILE A 781 3.25 -41.97 13.18
CA ILE A 781 3.96 -42.10 11.90
C ILE A 781 5.28 -42.80 12.19
N ALA A 782 5.55 -43.89 11.46
CA ALA A 782 6.83 -44.60 11.52
C ALA A 782 7.51 -44.58 10.14
N ILE A 783 8.83 -44.79 10.12
CA ILE A 783 9.53 -45.06 8.86
C ILE A 783 8.88 -46.29 8.18
N GLY A 784 8.62 -46.18 6.88
CA GLY A 784 7.88 -47.17 6.08
C GLY A 784 6.37 -46.96 6.04
N ALA A 785 5.81 -46.01 6.81
CA ALA A 785 4.38 -45.71 6.76
C ALA A 785 3.96 -45.22 5.36
N THR A 786 2.83 -45.70 4.86
CA THR A 786 2.29 -45.30 3.57
C THR A 786 1.66 -43.91 3.62
N VAL A 787 1.77 -43.19 2.51
CA VAL A 787 1.13 -41.89 2.26
C VAL A 787 0.01 -42.13 1.26
N THR A 788 -1.22 -41.84 1.66
CA THR A 788 -2.41 -41.97 0.82
C THR A 788 -3.13 -40.66 0.69
N VAL A 789 -3.50 -40.33 -0.55
CA VAL A 789 -4.41 -39.22 -0.86
C VAL A 789 -5.81 -39.84 -1.07
N PRO A 790 -6.77 -39.64 -0.15
CA PRO A 790 -8.11 -40.18 -0.32
C PRO A 790 -8.72 -39.72 -1.65
N GLN A 791 -9.07 -40.66 -2.54
CA GLN A 791 -9.81 -40.32 -3.75
C GLN A 791 -11.23 -39.89 -3.39
N ARG A 792 -11.77 -38.90 -4.11
CA ARG A 792 -13.19 -38.55 -4.02
C ARG A 792 -14.04 -39.79 -4.31
N SER A 793 -15.09 -39.99 -3.52
CA SER A 793 -16.24 -40.81 -3.93
C SER A 793 -16.67 -40.40 -5.34
N ALA A 794 -16.70 -41.36 -6.25
CA ALA A 794 -17.02 -41.17 -7.65
C ALA A 794 -18.44 -40.60 -7.82
N GLN A 795 -18.53 -39.30 -8.11
CA GLN A 795 -19.65 -38.75 -8.88
C GLN A 795 -19.09 -37.79 -9.91
N THR A 796 -19.53 -38.01 -11.15
CA THR A 796 -19.16 -37.37 -12.44
C THR A 796 -17.81 -37.82 -13.04
N ALA A 797 -17.87 -38.90 -13.82
CA ALA A 797 -16.84 -39.32 -14.74
C ALA A 797 -16.66 -38.27 -15.85
N HIS A 798 -15.48 -37.66 -15.94
CA HIS A 798 -15.06 -36.91 -17.12
C HIS A 798 -14.48 -37.88 -18.14
N ARG A 799 -15.10 -37.89 -19.33
CA ARG A 799 -14.70 -38.63 -20.53
C ARG A 799 -13.31 -38.17 -21.02
N PRO A 800 -12.42 -39.07 -21.49
CA PRO A 800 -11.09 -38.69 -21.94
C PRO A 800 -11.17 -37.85 -23.22
N LEU A 801 -10.37 -36.78 -23.27
CA LEU A 801 -10.20 -35.93 -24.45
C LEU A 801 -9.26 -36.60 -25.46
N PRO A 802 -9.49 -36.46 -26.77
CA PRO A 802 -8.64 -37.02 -27.82
C PRO A 802 -7.29 -36.27 -27.92
N PRO A 803 -6.25 -36.88 -28.53
CA PRO A 803 -4.92 -36.29 -28.64
C PRO A 803 -4.93 -35.00 -29.47
N PRO A 804 -3.98 -34.07 -29.21
CA PRO A 804 -3.98 -32.75 -29.85
C PRO A 804 -3.65 -32.84 -31.35
N PRO A 805 -4.27 -31.99 -32.20
CA PRO A 805 -3.92 -31.90 -33.61
C PRO A 805 -2.60 -31.11 -33.80
N PRO A 806 -1.93 -31.26 -34.95
CA PRO A 806 -0.65 -30.61 -35.23
C PRO A 806 -0.76 -29.07 -35.26
N PRO A 807 0.36 -28.35 -35.04
CA PRO A 807 0.34 -26.91 -34.80
C PRO A 807 -0.13 -26.15 -36.05
N THR A 808 -1.24 -25.43 -35.92
CA THR A 808 -1.68 -24.40 -36.86
C THR A 808 -1.25 -23.02 -36.34
N PRO A 809 -0.97 -22.05 -37.23
CA PRO A 809 -0.32 -20.78 -36.87
C PRO A 809 -1.10 -20.01 -35.80
N GLU A 810 -0.42 -19.68 -34.70
CA GLU A 810 -0.99 -19.07 -33.51
C GLU A 810 -1.58 -17.67 -33.78
N ARG A 811 -2.90 -17.59 -33.97
CA ARG A 811 -3.61 -16.31 -34.01
C ARG A 811 -3.99 -15.89 -32.58
N ARG A 812 -3.43 -14.77 -32.15
CA ARG A 812 -3.65 -14.17 -30.82
C ARG A 812 -4.31 -12.80 -30.97
N PHE A 813 -5.23 -12.47 -30.07
CA PHE A 813 -5.97 -11.21 -30.05
C PHE A 813 -5.87 -10.56 -28.69
N MET A 814 -5.47 -9.30 -28.63
CA MET A 814 -5.24 -8.58 -27.38
C MET A 814 -6.34 -7.53 -27.14
N CYS A 815 -6.89 -7.54 -25.94
CA CYS A 815 -7.83 -6.54 -25.44
C CYS A 815 -7.13 -5.20 -25.21
N ARG A 816 -7.61 -4.11 -25.82
CA ARG A 816 -7.04 -2.76 -25.59
C ARG A 816 -7.32 -2.15 -24.21
N GLY A 817 -8.28 -2.70 -23.47
CA GLY A 817 -8.64 -2.23 -22.12
C GLY A 817 -7.68 -2.70 -21.03
N CYS A 818 -7.47 -4.02 -20.93
CA CYS A 818 -6.66 -4.64 -19.87
C CYS A 818 -5.50 -5.51 -20.36
N TYR A 819 -5.25 -5.54 -21.67
CA TYR A 819 -4.20 -6.36 -22.29
C TYR A 819 -4.39 -7.89 -22.16
N PHE A 820 -5.59 -8.34 -21.78
CA PHE A 820 -5.97 -9.75 -21.85
C PHE A 820 -5.76 -10.30 -23.28
N ILE A 821 -5.08 -11.43 -23.40
CA ILE A 821 -4.79 -12.08 -24.69
C ILE A 821 -5.71 -13.29 -24.84
N TYR A 822 -6.56 -13.25 -25.86
CA TYR A 822 -7.28 -14.43 -26.33
C TYR A 822 -6.41 -15.18 -27.35
N GLU A 823 -6.20 -16.47 -27.12
CA GLU A 823 -5.43 -17.35 -27.99
C GLU A 823 -6.40 -18.37 -28.61
N GLU A 824 -6.61 -18.33 -29.94
CA GLU A 824 -7.62 -19.18 -30.60
C GLU A 824 -7.42 -20.67 -30.28
N HIS A 825 -6.16 -21.14 -30.29
CA HIS A 825 -5.82 -22.53 -30.00
C HIS A 825 -6.13 -22.98 -28.56
N ARG A 826 -6.18 -22.05 -27.58
CA ARG A 826 -6.53 -22.36 -26.18
C ARG A 826 -8.01 -22.18 -25.91
N GLY A 827 -8.67 -21.30 -26.66
CA GLY A 827 -10.02 -20.86 -26.37
C GLY A 827 -10.15 -20.25 -24.97
N LEU A 828 -11.38 -20.23 -24.45
CA LEU A 828 -11.73 -19.86 -23.07
C LEU A 828 -12.83 -20.82 -22.57
N PRO A 829 -12.48 -22.06 -22.17
CA PRO A 829 -13.48 -23.07 -21.81
C PRO A 829 -14.39 -22.65 -20.65
N GLN A 830 -13.86 -21.85 -19.73
CA GLN A 830 -14.60 -21.28 -18.59
C GLN A 830 -15.70 -20.30 -19.01
N GLN A 831 -15.69 -19.82 -20.26
CA GLN A 831 -16.73 -18.97 -20.84
C GLN A 831 -17.45 -19.65 -22.02
N GLY A 832 -17.36 -20.98 -22.13
CA GLY A 832 -18.03 -21.74 -23.18
C GLY A 832 -17.36 -21.62 -24.56
N LEU A 833 -16.13 -21.11 -24.64
CA LEU A 833 -15.35 -21.05 -25.89
C LEU A 833 -14.32 -22.19 -25.88
N PRO A 834 -14.57 -23.34 -26.54
CA PRO A 834 -13.63 -24.45 -26.53
C PRO A 834 -12.29 -24.10 -27.20
N PRO A 835 -11.20 -24.83 -26.90
CA PRO A 835 -9.92 -24.66 -27.60
C PRO A 835 -10.10 -24.82 -29.12
N GLY A 836 -9.49 -23.94 -29.90
CA GLY A 836 -9.65 -23.87 -31.35
C GLY A 836 -10.74 -22.91 -31.85
N THR A 837 -11.52 -22.27 -30.96
CA THR A 837 -12.54 -21.29 -31.37
C THR A 837 -11.87 -20.05 -31.96
N ALA A 838 -12.10 -19.77 -33.25
CA ALA A 838 -11.57 -18.58 -33.90
C ALA A 838 -12.17 -17.31 -33.29
N PHE A 839 -11.39 -16.24 -33.19
CA PHE A 839 -11.84 -14.98 -32.61
C PHE A 839 -12.99 -14.35 -33.40
N ALA A 840 -13.06 -14.62 -34.70
CA ALA A 840 -14.19 -14.22 -35.54
C ALA A 840 -15.51 -14.86 -35.08
N ASP A 841 -15.47 -16.12 -34.64
CA ASP A 841 -16.64 -16.96 -34.33
C ASP A 841 -17.18 -16.75 -32.90
N ILE A 842 -16.45 -16.00 -32.07
CA ILE A 842 -16.93 -15.59 -30.76
C ILE A 842 -18.14 -14.64 -30.95
N PRO A 843 -19.27 -14.80 -30.23
CA PRO A 843 -20.40 -13.87 -30.36
C PRO A 843 -20.00 -12.41 -30.08
N ASP A 844 -20.55 -11.43 -30.82
CA ASP A 844 -20.24 -10.01 -30.58
C ASP A 844 -20.72 -9.49 -29.21
N THR A 845 -21.63 -10.23 -28.57
CA THR A 845 -22.08 -10.01 -27.20
C THR A 845 -21.07 -10.47 -26.15
N TRP A 846 -20.03 -11.22 -26.54
CA TRP A 846 -18.96 -11.67 -25.66
C TRP A 846 -18.14 -10.48 -25.17
N ARG A 847 -17.82 -10.50 -23.86
CA ARG A 847 -17.08 -9.45 -23.17
C ARG A 847 -15.76 -10.01 -22.67
N CYS A 848 -14.74 -9.16 -22.67
CA CYS A 848 -13.44 -9.51 -22.10
C CYS A 848 -13.61 -10.03 -20.66
N PRO A 849 -13.07 -11.21 -20.31
CA PRO A 849 -13.21 -11.80 -18.97
C PRO A 849 -12.60 -10.94 -17.87
N ASP A 850 -11.56 -10.16 -18.19
CA ASP A 850 -10.82 -9.37 -17.20
C ASP A 850 -11.42 -7.98 -16.95
N CYS A 851 -11.86 -7.28 -18.02
CA CYS A 851 -12.32 -5.89 -17.90
C CYS A 851 -13.74 -5.63 -18.42
N GLY A 852 -14.41 -6.63 -18.98
CA GLY A 852 -15.79 -6.52 -19.45
C GLY A 852 -16.01 -5.68 -20.70
N THR A 853 -14.94 -5.20 -21.37
CA THR A 853 -15.08 -4.47 -22.64
C THR A 853 -15.62 -5.36 -23.75
N ASP A 854 -16.29 -4.75 -24.74
CA ASP A 854 -16.83 -5.47 -25.91
C ASP A 854 -15.72 -6.10 -26.77
N LYS A 855 -16.04 -7.21 -27.44
CA LYS A 855 -15.18 -7.93 -28.40
C LYS A 855 -14.51 -7.00 -29.44
N SER A 856 -15.20 -5.94 -29.86
CA SER A 856 -14.70 -4.94 -30.82
C SER A 856 -13.42 -4.20 -30.37
N ASN A 857 -13.11 -4.23 -29.07
CA ASN A 857 -11.90 -3.64 -28.49
C ASN A 857 -10.67 -4.55 -28.50
N PHE A 858 -10.76 -5.73 -29.12
CA PHE A 858 -9.61 -6.59 -29.37
C PHE A 858 -8.94 -6.26 -30.70
N ARG A 859 -7.63 -6.46 -30.77
CA ARG A 859 -6.85 -6.34 -32.02
C ARG A 859 -5.96 -7.57 -32.21
N PRO A 860 -5.72 -7.99 -33.47
CA PRO A 860 -4.75 -9.05 -33.75
C PRO A 860 -3.39 -8.65 -33.19
N LEU A 861 -2.77 -9.56 -32.43
CA LEU A 861 -1.42 -9.41 -31.95
C LEU A 861 -0.48 -9.95 -33.04
N VAL A 862 -0.12 -9.09 -34.00
CA VAL A 862 0.88 -9.44 -35.03
C VAL A 862 2.26 -9.34 -34.38
N LEU A 863 2.86 -10.49 -34.08
CA LEU A 863 4.28 -10.55 -33.75
C LEU A 863 5.06 -10.31 -35.05
N SER A 864 5.57 -9.10 -35.27
CA SER A 864 6.60 -8.91 -36.30
C SER A 864 7.82 -9.70 -35.85
N ALA A 865 8.21 -10.72 -36.63
CA ALA A 865 9.44 -11.43 -36.40
C ALA A 865 10.62 -10.45 -36.51
N ALA A 866 11.27 -10.18 -35.38
CA ALA A 866 12.56 -9.49 -35.27
C ALA A 866 13.28 -10.08 -34.05
#